data_AF-A0A2A5EDL3-F1
#
_entry.id   AF-A0A2A5EDL3-F1
#
_cell.length_a   1.000
_cell.length_b   1.000
_cell.length_c   1.000
_cell.angle_alpha   90.00
_cell.angle_beta   90.00
_cell.angle_gamma   90.00
#
_symmetry.space_group_name_H-M   'P 1'
#
loop_
_entity.id
_entity.type
_entity.pdbx_description
1 polymer ?
#
loop_
_entity_poly.entity_id
_entity_poly.type
_entity_poly.pdbx_seq_one_letter_code
_entity_poly.pdbx_strand_id
1 'polypeptide(L)'
;MKLITLKILTLFLLGILSNTAFAGNEVPKEKVYSFIKQKQSAQWYIDQANVWGEYLEENSKDADGWLNFYTAKRMLKLYGANVSHEDLIELVKKIGTKIPNTFEYHYISYWNAGLKSNSENLEHLNKAQELGPNRVELMDDLLTYYEINRDKENIVKTCKRWFASNDISAGVYAWNYNMLQSTEENAILITFGDNDTYPSWVLQHAKGIRQDVTVINISLISIDSYRIKYLKELGIPQLPKKRHDYSGWKEFKIAFVEHLKTHTYRPLYFAISSDKEVYESFEDEVYNVGLAYKWSKTKFDNIAVTKRNFEKKYLMDYIKLELQNDLSQGVVDHANTNYLIPLLTLYNHYEESEDVRSVEVKQLIKSIAMKNDMEMQVAKLLNETNSGVSLVVDDPRKLETGFLKVNDTLYALETEVNNESYDLFLTDLLKQKRYDELNVAKAAAVNWRSLLSSSTSSLTEDELFKNGNPSDPLAPVVNLSYEGAIAYCNWLTTTYNSLEHKKKKFGLVEFKLPTEAEWEYIANGGKQNMTYSWGGPYVRNSKGCFLANLRVGDIDDVPGQGISSETECSASNIDGAIFTVRGDSYYPNGYGLYGITGNVSEMTNKKGLVKGGSWNTRPNNATITSKESHDQPSPEVGFRVIMVVK
;
A
#
# COMPACT_ATOMS: atom_id res chain seq x y z
N MET A 1 -7.31 60.69 -25.01
CA MET A 1 -8.78 60.60 -25.08
C MET A 1 -9.24 59.87 -23.81
N LYS A 2 -10.07 60.55 -23.01
CA LYS A 2 -10.53 60.30 -21.62
C LYS A 2 -10.71 58.81 -21.23
N LEU A 3 -10.12 58.31 -20.14
CA LEU A 3 -10.53 58.39 -18.72
C LEU A 3 -11.93 57.83 -18.42
N ILE A 4 -12.00 56.78 -17.57
CA ILE A 4 -12.76 56.70 -16.29
C ILE A 4 -12.15 55.51 -15.48
N THR A 5 -11.20 55.73 -14.56
CA THR A 5 -11.32 55.75 -13.06
C THR A 5 -12.01 54.52 -12.46
N LEU A 6 -11.30 53.53 -11.88
CA LEU A 6 -10.69 53.49 -10.53
C LEU A 6 -11.65 53.80 -9.37
N LYS A 7 -12.04 52.76 -8.62
CA LYS A 7 -12.29 52.85 -7.17
C LYS A 7 -11.65 51.66 -6.47
N ILE A 8 -10.49 51.95 -5.88
CA ILE A 8 -9.87 51.20 -4.78
C ILE A 8 -10.71 51.50 -3.53
N LEU A 9 -11.04 50.47 -2.74
CA LEU A 9 -11.07 50.63 -1.29
C LEU A 9 -10.57 49.35 -0.63
N THR A 10 -9.35 49.47 -0.10
CA THR A 10 -8.67 48.52 0.77
C THR A 10 -9.17 48.68 2.21
N LEU A 11 -9.01 47.62 3.02
CA LEU A 11 -9.11 47.52 4.49
C LEU A 11 -10.51 47.40 5.11
N PHE A 12 -10.80 46.24 5.72
CA PHE A 12 -10.44 46.02 7.13
C PHE A 12 -10.51 44.54 7.51
N LEU A 13 -9.41 44.05 8.10
CA LEU A 13 -9.32 42.84 8.90
C LEU A 13 -9.93 43.18 10.27
N LEU A 14 -11.07 42.59 10.61
CA LEU A 14 -11.68 42.49 11.94
C LEU A 14 -12.52 41.21 11.86
N GLY A 15 -12.12 40.09 12.44
CA GLY A 15 -11.88 40.00 13.87
C GLY A 15 -13.21 40.09 14.63
N ILE A 16 -14.24 39.37 14.18
CA ILE A 16 -15.43 39.09 14.99
C ILE A 16 -15.48 37.58 15.19
N LEU A 17 -15.06 37.19 16.39
CA LEU A 17 -15.55 36.00 17.09
C LEU A 17 -17.09 36.02 17.06
N SER A 18 -17.69 35.45 16.02
CA SER A 18 -19.04 34.95 16.16
C SER A 18 -18.92 33.58 16.81
N ASN A 19 -19.32 33.50 18.07
CA ASN A 19 -19.82 32.27 18.68
C ASN A 19 -20.92 31.72 17.77
N THR A 20 -20.57 30.95 16.74
CA THR A 20 -21.50 30.00 16.15
C THR A 20 -21.58 28.88 17.15
N ALA A 21 -22.60 28.95 18.00
CA ALA A 21 -23.17 27.78 18.61
C ALA A 21 -23.21 26.66 17.55
N PHE A 22 -22.73 25.47 17.92
CA PHE A 22 -22.98 24.24 17.17
C PHE A 22 -24.50 24.10 16.97
N ALA A 23 -25.01 24.63 15.87
CA ALA A 23 -26.25 24.13 15.28
C ALA A 23 -25.87 22.75 14.73
N GLY A 24 -26.35 21.69 15.38
CA GLY A 24 -26.18 20.34 14.88
C GLY A 24 -26.70 20.28 13.45
N ASN A 25 -25.83 19.92 12.50
CA ASN A 25 -26.28 19.60 11.16
C ASN A 25 -27.17 18.35 11.26
N GLU A 26 -28.47 18.53 11.13
CA GLU A 26 -29.44 17.44 11.07
C GLU A 26 -29.13 16.60 9.82
N VAL A 27 -28.96 15.28 9.98
CA VAL A 27 -28.64 14.39 8.86
C VAL A 27 -29.87 14.26 7.95
N PRO A 28 -29.79 14.58 6.65
CA PRO A 28 -30.94 14.45 5.76
C PRO A 28 -31.29 12.97 5.53
N LYS A 29 -32.59 12.69 5.38
CA LYS A 29 -33.07 11.39 4.90
C LYS A 29 -32.71 11.23 3.43
N GLU A 30 -31.98 10.19 3.11
CA GLU A 30 -31.57 9.86 1.74
C GLU A 30 -32.07 8.47 1.35
N LYS A 31 -32.19 8.22 0.03
CA LYS A 31 -32.48 6.87 -0.45
C LYS A 31 -31.28 5.96 -0.17
N VAL A 32 -31.54 4.86 0.51
CA VAL A 32 -30.52 3.92 0.97
C VAL A 32 -30.39 2.79 -0.03
N TYR A 33 -29.17 2.59 -0.52
CA TYR A 33 -28.82 1.48 -1.40
C TYR A 33 -27.89 0.49 -0.68
N SER A 34 -27.89 -0.76 -1.14
CA SER A 34 -26.87 -1.72 -0.71
C SER A 34 -25.47 -1.30 -1.18
N PHE A 35 -24.43 -1.63 -0.42
CA PHE A 35 -23.05 -1.33 -0.78
C PHE A 35 -22.61 -1.93 -2.11
N ILE A 36 -23.31 -2.97 -2.60
CA ILE A 36 -23.06 -3.56 -3.92
C ILE A 36 -23.44 -2.61 -5.07
N LYS A 37 -24.34 -1.65 -4.79
CA LYS A 37 -24.84 -0.65 -5.74
C LYS A 37 -24.27 0.73 -5.48
N GLN A 38 -24.21 1.16 -4.23
CA GLN A 38 -23.61 2.42 -3.83
C GLN A 38 -22.82 2.21 -2.54
N LYS A 39 -21.50 2.33 -2.63
CA LYS A 39 -20.61 2.15 -1.49
C LYS A 39 -20.76 3.35 -0.54
N GLN A 40 -21.07 3.08 0.72
CA GLN A 40 -21.19 4.07 1.79
C GLN A 40 -20.46 3.57 3.05
N SER A 41 -20.15 4.47 3.99
CA SER A 41 -19.51 4.07 5.25
C SER A 41 -20.51 3.42 6.21
N ALA A 42 -20.02 2.60 7.15
CA ALA A 42 -20.86 2.06 8.21
C ALA A 42 -21.54 3.18 9.02
N GLN A 43 -20.83 4.29 9.27
CA GLN A 43 -21.39 5.46 9.95
C GLN A 43 -22.57 6.06 9.18
N TRP A 44 -22.45 6.22 7.85
CA TRP A 44 -23.55 6.74 7.04
C TRP A 44 -24.80 5.84 7.14
N TYR A 45 -24.64 4.52 7.15
CA TYR A 45 -25.77 3.61 7.37
C TYR A 45 -26.35 3.69 8.78
N ILE A 46 -25.54 3.97 9.81
CA ILE A 46 -26.03 4.24 11.18
C ILE A 46 -26.90 5.48 11.16
N ASP A 47 -26.40 6.57 10.57
CA ASP A 47 -27.10 7.84 10.52
C ASP A 47 -28.43 7.69 9.77
N GLN A 48 -28.42 7.04 8.60
CA GLN A 48 -29.63 6.74 7.81
C GLN A 48 -30.60 5.83 8.57
N ALA A 49 -30.13 4.80 9.28
CA ALA A 49 -31.01 3.96 10.08
C ALA A 49 -31.70 4.77 11.19
N ASN A 50 -30.99 5.70 11.84
CA ASN A 50 -31.57 6.54 12.89
C ASN A 50 -32.64 7.49 12.32
N VAL A 51 -32.31 8.28 11.30
CA VAL A 51 -33.25 9.28 10.76
C VAL A 51 -34.47 8.67 10.07
N TRP A 52 -34.31 7.52 9.40
CA TRP A 52 -35.46 6.78 8.86
C TRP A 52 -36.28 6.12 9.96
N GLY A 53 -35.63 5.59 11.00
CA GLY A 53 -36.28 4.99 12.15
C GLY A 53 -37.20 5.97 12.89
N GLU A 54 -36.67 7.15 13.23
CA GLU A 54 -37.41 8.24 13.89
C GLU A 54 -38.59 8.71 13.02
N TYR A 55 -38.36 8.92 11.73
CA TYR A 55 -39.41 9.33 10.79
C TYR A 55 -40.59 8.36 10.73
N LEU A 56 -40.31 7.05 10.79
CA LEU A 56 -41.32 5.99 10.72
C LEU A 56 -42.14 5.83 12.00
N GLU A 57 -41.75 6.46 13.11
CA GLU A 57 -42.58 6.52 14.33
C GLU A 57 -43.89 7.28 14.06
N GLU A 58 -43.79 8.40 13.35
CA GLU A 58 -44.93 9.24 12.96
C GLU A 58 -45.54 8.82 11.61
N ASN A 59 -44.73 8.23 10.72
CA ASN A 59 -45.11 7.93 9.33
C ASN A 59 -45.17 6.42 9.04
N SER A 60 -45.70 5.64 9.99
CA SER A 60 -45.61 4.17 9.95
C SER A 60 -46.25 3.46 8.75
N LYS A 61 -46.99 4.18 7.89
CA LYS A 61 -47.60 3.65 6.64
C LYS A 61 -46.78 3.94 5.39
N ASP A 62 -45.67 4.67 5.49
CA ASP A 62 -44.76 4.91 4.37
C ASP A 62 -43.95 3.66 4.04
N ALA A 63 -44.28 3.02 2.92
CA ALA A 63 -43.65 1.79 2.50
C ALA A 63 -42.20 1.99 2.03
N ASP A 64 -41.92 3.07 1.29
CA ASP A 64 -40.57 3.39 0.82
C ASP A 64 -39.66 3.72 2.02
N GLY A 65 -40.18 4.43 3.03
CA GLY A 65 -39.45 4.66 4.27
C GLY A 65 -39.02 3.37 4.96
N TRP A 66 -39.90 2.37 5.05
CA TRP A 66 -39.56 1.05 5.61
C TRP A 66 -38.49 0.32 4.80
N LEU A 67 -38.50 0.44 3.47
CA LEU A 67 -37.47 -0.15 2.61
C LEU A 67 -36.09 0.49 2.84
N ASN A 68 -36.03 1.82 2.96
CA ASN A 68 -34.79 2.53 3.26
C ASN A 68 -34.26 2.15 4.65
N PHE A 69 -35.13 2.14 5.66
CA PHE A 69 -34.77 1.75 7.02
C PHE A 69 -34.26 0.30 7.10
N TYR A 70 -34.97 -0.64 6.49
CA TYR A 70 -34.56 -2.03 6.44
C TYR A 70 -33.22 -2.20 5.71
N THR A 71 -33.04 -1.52 4.57
CA THR A 71 -31.78 -1.56 3.81
C THR A 71 -30.61 -1.08 4.65
N ALA A 72 -30.76 0.04 5.38
CA ALA A 72 -29.73 0.56 6.27
C ALA A 72 -29.37 -0.47 7.36
N LYS A 73 -30.37 -1.01 8.06
CA LYS A 73 -30.18 -2.05 9.08
C LYS A 73 -29.50 -3.31 8.52
N ARG A 74 -29.88 -3.74 7.32
CA ARG A 74 -29.26 -4.90 6.67
C ARG A 74 -27.80 -4.64 6.32
N MET A 75 -27.47 -3.44 5.84
CA MET A 75 -26.08 -3.08 5.56
C MET A 75 -25.25 -3.07 6.85
N LEU A 76 -25.78 -2.54 7.95
CA LEU A 76 -25.12 -2.59 9.26
C LEU A 76 -24.82 -4.02 9.72
N LYS A 77 -25.76 -4.96 9.51
CA LYS A 77 -25.50 -6.39 9.76
C LYS A 77 -24.31 -6.90 8.94
N LEU A 78 -24.22 -6.54 7.66
CA LEU A 78 -23.14 -6.98 6.78
C LEU A 78 -21.79 -6.32 7.14
N TYR A 79 -21.80 -5.10 7.68
CA TYR A 79 -20.61 -4.45 8.26
C TYR A 79 -20.24 -4.98 9.65
N GLY A 80 -21.04 -5.87 10.26
CA GLY A 80 -20.84 -6.32 11.64
C GLY A 80 -21.12 -5.25 12.70
N ALA A 81 -21.90 -4.23 12.36
CA ALA A 81 -22.17 -3.06 13.21
C ALA A 81 -23.42 -3.27 14.08
N ASN A 82 -23.33 -4.18 15.05
CA ASN A 82 -24.34 -4.41 16.10
C ASN A 82 -25.79 -4.60 15.62
N VAL A 83 -26.00 -5.21 14.45
CA VAL A 83 -27.31 -5.68 13.98
C VAL A 83 -27.19 -7.18 13.67
N SER A 84 -27.94 -7.99 14.41
CA SER A 84 -28.01 -9.44 14.25
C SER A 84 -29.00 -9.84 13.15
N HIS A 85 -29.05 -11.13 12.80
CA HIS A 85 -30.08 -11.62 11.89
C HIS A 85 -31.46 -11.63 12.56
N GLU A 86 -31.49 -11.91 13.85
CA GLU A 86 -32.66 -11.92 14.71
C GLU A 86 -33.32 -10.52 14.74
N ASP A 87 -32.53 -9.46 14.87
CA ASP A 87 -33.03 -8.07 14.79
C ASP A 87 -33.74 -7.79 13.46
N LEU A 88 -33.21 -8.30 12.35
CA LEU A 88 -33.85 -8.15 11.05
C LEU A 88 -35.13 -8.97 10.95
N ILE A 89 -35.19 -10.18 11.52
CA ILE A 89 -36.40 -11.01 11.56
C ILE A 89 -37.51 -10.27 12.33
N GLU A 90 -37.19 -9.69 13.49
CA GLU A 90 -38.14 -8.89 14.26
C GLU A 90 -38.59 -7.64 13.51
N LEU A 91 -37.68 -6.98 12.82
CA LEU A 91 -37.99 -5.83 11.97
C LEU A 91 -38.95 -6.21 10.83
N VAL A 92 -38.72 -7.32 10.12
CA VAL A 92 -39.63 -7.80 9.07
C VAL A 92 -41.04 -8.07 9.63
N LYS A 93 -41.14 -8.69 10.81
CA LYS A 93 -42.44 -8.89 11.48
C LYS A 93 -43.13 -7.55 11.76
N LYS A 94 -42.39 -6.56 12.29
CA LYS A 94 -42.91 -5.20 12.53
C LYS A 94 -43.42 -4.57 11.23
N ILE A 95 -42.63 -4.61 10.16
CA ILE A 95 -43.00 -4.10 8.83
C ILE A 95 -44.30 -4.75 8.34
N GLY A 96 -44.44 -6.08 8.48
CA GLY A 96 -45.64 -6.81 8.09
C GLY A 96 -46.90 -6.36 8.82
N THR A 97 -46.82 -5.91 10.07
CA THR A 97 -47.99 -5.33 10.76
C THR A 97 -48.36 -3.93 10.26
N LYS A 98 -47.40 -3.21 9.68
CA LYS A 98 -47.55 -1.80 9.30
C LYS A 98 -47.98 -1.66 7.84
N ILE A 99 -47.35 -2.40 6.93
CA ILE A 99 -47.54 -2.31 5.47
C ILE A 99 -47.74 -3.70 4.80
N PRO A 100 -48.66 -4.57 5.28
CA PRO A 100 -48.75 -5.99 4.87
C PRO A 100 -49.03 -6.25 3.38
N ASN A 101 -49.60 -5.28 2.66
CA ASN A 101 -50.05 -5.47 1.27
C ASN A 101 -49.21 -4.68 0.26
N THR A 102 -48.00 -4.26 0.64
CA THR A 102 -47.13 -3.45 -0.23
C THR A 102 -46.01 -4.28 -0.84
N PHE A 103 -45.49 -3.80 -1.97
CA PHE A 103 -44.32 -4.38 -2.61
C PHE A 103 -43.16 -4.52 -1.62
N GLU A 104 -42.89 -3.47 -0.86
CA GLU A 104 -41.74 -3.34 0.03
C GLU A 104 -41.77 -4.41 1.12
N TYR A 105 -42.92 -4.70 1.72
CA TYR A 105 -43.03 -5.78 2.70
C TYR A 105 -42.70 -7.14 2.10
N HIS A 106 -43.29 -7.47 0.93
CA HIS A 106 -43.05 -8.76 0.30
C HIS A 106 -41.60 -8.90 -0.19
N TYR A 107 -41.03 -7.84 -0.79
CA TYR A 107 -39.63 -7.80 -1.20
C TYR A 107 -38.69 -7.96 0.01
N ILE A 108 -38.86 -7.16 1.06
CA ILE A 108 -38.05 -7.25 2.29
C ILE A 108 -38.15 -8.63 2.94
N SER A 109 -39.35 -9.22 2.97
CA SER A 109 -39.57 -10.55 3.54
C SER A 109 -38.79 -11.63 2.78
N TYR A 110 -38.86 -11.59 1.44
CA TYR A 110 -38.07 -12.48 0.58
C TYR A 110 -36.57 -12.26 0.76
N TRP A 111 -36.12 -11.01 0.65
CA TRP A 111 -34.71 -10.64 0.76
C TRP A 111 -34.10 -11.02 2.12
N ASN A 112 -34.86 -10.90 3.20
CA ASN A 112 -34.45 -11.29 4.55
C ASN A 112 -34.31 -12.81 4.71
N ALA A 113 -35.25 -13.59 4.16
CA ALA A 113 -35.24 -15.03 4.28
C ALA A 113 -34.11 -15.70 3.48
N GLY A 114 -33.63 -15.00 2.44
CA GLY A 114 -32.58 -15.47 1.54
C GLY A 114 -33.03 -16.63 0.67
N LEU A 115 -32.07 -17.33 0.05
CA LEU A 115 -32.33 -18.37 -0.95
C LEU A 115 -32.88 -19.70 -0.38
N LYS A 116 -33.49 -19.70 0.81
CA LYS A 116 -34.14 -20.88 1.39
C LYS A 116 -35.43 -21.17 0.61
N SER A 117 -35.48 -22.31 -0.06
CA SER A 117 -36.64 -22.73 -0.86
C SER A 117 -37.72 -23.38 0.01
N ASN A 118 -38.45 -22.58 0.80
CA ASN A 118 -39.73 -22.98 1.36
C ASN A 118 -40.87 -22.27 0.59
N SER A 119 -42.09 -22.81 0.69
CA SER A 119 -43.26 -22.31 -0.04
C SER A 119 -43.63 -20.87 0.33
N GLU A 120 -43.43 -20.49 1.60
CA GLU A 120 -43.74 -19.17 2.15
C GLU A 120 -42.86 -18.07 1.54
N ASN A 121 -41.54 -18.30 1.42
CA ASN A 121 -40.65 -17.33 0.79
C ASN A 121 -41.03 -17.09 -0.68
N LEU A 122 -41.36 -18.16 -1.42
CA LEU A 122 -41.75 -18.03 -2.82
C LEU A 122 -43.08 -17.28 -2.99
N GLU A 123 -43.99 -17.37 -2.03
CA GLU A 123 -45.21 -16.56 -2.02
C GLU A 123 -44.89 -15.06 -1.93
N HIS A 124 -43.96 -14.67 -1.07
CA HIS A 124 -43.49 -13.29 -1.00
C HIS A 124 -42.84 -12.81 -2.31
N LEU A 125 -41.97 -13.62 -2.94
CA LEU A 125 -41.37 -13.25 -4.24
C LEU A 125 -42.43 -13.04 -5.32
N ASN A 126 -43.38 -13.98 -5.44
CA ASN A 126 -44.46 -13.88 -6.42
C ASN A 126 -45.33 -12.64 -6.16
N LYS A 127 -45.64 -12.35 -4.90
CA LYS A 127 -46.47 -11.19 -4.55
C LYS A 127 -45.76 -9.87 -4.80
N ALA A 128 -44.46 -9.79 -4.50
CA ALA A 128 -43.64 -8.65 -4.85
C ALA A 128 -43.60 -8.44 -6.38
N GLN A 129 -43.46 -9.51 -7.16
CA GLN A 129 -43.50 -9.43 -8.63
C GLN A 129 -44.86 -8.95 -9.16
N GLU A 130 -45.97 -9.39 -8.58
CA GLU A 130 -47.32 -8.93 -8.93
C GLU A 130 -47.50 -7.44 -8.65
N LEU A 131 -47.07 -6.99 -7.47
CA LEU A 131 -47.24 -5.61 -7.01
C LEU A 131 -46.26 -4.63 -7.68
N GLY A 132 -45.07 -5.09 -8.07
CA GLY A 132 -44.01 -4.28 -8.66
C GLY A 132 -43.29 -4.96 -9.82
N PRO A 133 -43.97 -5.28 -10.93
CA PRO A 133 -43.40 -6.07 -12.03
C PRO A 133 -42.24 -5.39 -12.76
N ASN A 134 -42.08 -4.07 -12.61
CA ASN A 134 -41.00 -3.29 -13.22
C ASN A 134 -40.00 -2.73 -12.20
N ARG A 135 -40.11 -3.11 -10.92
CA ARG A 135 -39.20 -2.65 -9.87
C ARG A 135 -37.85 -3.32 -10.03
N VAL A 136 -36.80 -2.50 -10.13
CA VAL A 136 -35.42 -2.95 -10.36
C VAL A 136 -34.86 -3.71 -9.17
N GLU A 137 -35.41 -3.46 -7.97
CA GLU A 137 -35.05 -4.12 -6.72
C GLU A 137 -35.31 -5.63 -6.73
N LEU A 138 -36.14 -6.15 -7.66
CA LEU A 138 -36.40 -7.59 -7.78
C LEU A 138 -35.55 -8.30 -8.85
N MET A 139 -34.75 -7.59 -9.63
CA MET A 139 -34.20 -8.17 -10.86
C MET A 139 -33.17 -9.27 -10.58
N ASP A 140 -32.32 -9.10 -9.57
CA ASP A 140 -31.36 -10.08 -9.09
C ASP A 140 -32.05 -11.30 -8.47
N ASP A 141 -33.05 -11.09 -7.62
CA ASP A 141 -33.83 -12.15 -6.97
C ASP A 141 -34.60 -13.00 -7.99
N LEU A 142 -35.30 -12.36 -8.93
CA LEU A 142 -36.02 -13.05 -10.01
C LEU A 142 -35.07 -13.80 -10.92
N LEU A 143 -33.96 -13.16 -11.33
CA LEU A 143 -32.96 -13.80 -12.17
C LEU A 143 -32.37 -15.03 -11.47
N THR A 144 -32.03 -14.91 -10.18
CA THR A 144 -31.54 -16.02 -9.36
C THR A 144 -32.55 -17.17 -9.27
N TYR A 145 -33.82 -16.85 -9.02
CA TYR A 145 -34.88 -17.84 -8.98
C TYR A 145 -35.01 -18.59 -10.32
N TYR A 146 -35.01 -17.88 -11.44
CA TYR A 146 -35.11 -18.49 -12.76
C TYR A 146 -33.83 -19.27 -13.12
N GLU A 147 -32.66 -18.81 -12.69
CA GLU A 147 -31.37 -19.49 -12.86
C GLU A 147 -31.27 -20.81 -12.09
N ILE A 148 -31.65 -20.83 -10.81
CA ILE A 148 -31.77 -22.05 -10.00
C ILE A 148 -32.72 -23.06 -10.66
N ASN A 149 -33.78 -22.55 -11.28
CA ASN A 149 -34.76 -23.39 -11.94
C ASN A 149 -34.43 -23.72 -13.40
N ARG A 150 -33.41 -23.08 -13.99
CA ARG A 150 -33.09 -23.10 -15.42
C ARG A 150 -34.29 -22.79 -16.30
N ASP A 151 -35.10 -21.82 -15.89
CA ASP A 151 -36.18 -21.25 -16.69
C ASP A 151 -35.61 -20.25 -17.71
N LYS A 152 -35.14 -20.80 -18.83
CA LYS A 152 -34.43 -20.03 -19.88
C LYS A 152 -35.26 -18.90 -20.48
N GLU A 153 -36.58 -19.05 -20.54
CA GLU A 153 -37.45 -18.03 -21.10
C GLU A 153 -37.48 -16.80 -20.19
N ASN A 154 -37.71 -17.01 -18.89
CA ASN A 154 -37.80 -15.91 -17.94
C ASN A 154 -36.43 -15.32 -17.57
N ILE A 155 -35.34 -16.09 -17.65
CA ILE A 155 -33.96 -15.57 -17.59
C ILE A 155 -33.78 -14.50 -18.67
N VAL A 156 -34.07 -14.81 -19.93
CA VAL A 156 -33.87 -13.88 -21.05
C VAL A 156 -34.75 -12.63 -20.92
N LYS A 157 -36.02 -12.80 -20.53
CA LYS A 157 -36.93 -11.67 -20.31
C LYS A 157 -36.43 -10.75 -19.20
N THR A 158 -36.01 -11.32 -18.08
CA THR A 158 -35.53 -10.57 -16.91
C THR A 158 -34.25 -9.81 -17.24
N CYS A 159 -33.27 -10.46 -17.88
CA CYS A 159 -32.03 -9.81 -18.31
C CYS A 159 -32.28 -8.64 -19.27
N LYS A 160 -33.17 -8.81 -20.27
CA LYS A 160 -33.52 -7.72 -21.19
C LYS A 160 -34.17 -6.54 -20.47
N ARG A 161 -35.05 -6.82 -19.52
CA ARG A 161 -35.71 -5.78 -18.71
C ARG A 161 -34.72 -5.05 -17.81
N TRP A 162 -33.81 -5.76 -17.14
CA TRP A 162 -32.80 -5.15 -16.27
C TRP A 162 -31.76 -4.34 -17.06
N PHE A 163 -31.38 -4.80 -18.26
CA PHE A 163 -30.55 -3.99 -19.15
C PHE A 163 -31.27 -2.70 -19.56
N ALA A 164 -32.55 -2.79 -19.93
CA ALA A 164 -33.33 -1.64 -20.38
C ALA A 164 -33.63 -0.61 -19.27
N SER A 165 -33.55 -1.01 -18.00
CA SER A 165 -33.78 -0.10 -16.88
C SER A 165 -32.60 0.82 -16.57
N ASN A 166 -31.43 0.61 -17.22
CA ASN A 166 -30.17 1.32 -16.93
C ASN A 166 -29.78 1.29 -15.44
N ASP A 167 -30.16 0.24 -14.73
CA ASP A 167 -29.98 0.15 -13.29
C ASP A 167 -28.57 -0.30 -12.90
N ILE A 168 -28.01 -1.25 -13.66
CA ILE A 168 -26.60 -1.65 -13.55
C ILE A 168 -25.76 -0.59 -14.26
N SER A 169 -24.74 -0.08 -13.56
CA SER A 169 -23.76 0.86 -14.08
C SER A 169 -23.12 0.39 -15.39
N ALA A 170 -22.93 1.32 -16.32
CA ALA A 170 -22.18 1.06 -17.55
C ALA A 170 -20.73 0.65 -17.26
N GLY A 171 -20.11 1.16 -16.19
CA GLY A 171 -18.77 0.76 -15.76
C GLY A 171 -18.73 -0.69 -15.27
N VAL A 172 -19.75 -1.13 -14.52
CA VAL A 172 -19.88 -2.53 -14.10
C VAL A 172 -20.10 -3.44 -15.31
N TYR A 173 -20.90 -3.03 -16.29
CA TYR A 173 -21.03 -3.77 -17.55
C TYR A 173 -19.72 -3.84 -18.33
N ALA A 174 -18.97 -2.74 -18.44
CA ALA A 174 -17.68 -2.73 -19.15
C ALA A 174 -16.66 -3.66 -18.48
N TRP A 175 -16.62 -3.67 -17.14
CA TRP A 175 -15.79 -4.59 -16.37
C TRP A 175 -16.15 -6.07 -16.64
N ASN A 176 -17.44 -6.41 -16.59
CA ASN A 176 -17.93 -7.77 -16.87
C ASN A 176 -17.72 -8.17 -18.33
N TYR A 177 -17.87 -7.24 -19.27
CA TYR A 177 -17.54 -7.46 -20.67
C TYR A 177 -16.06 -7.86 -20.80
N ASN A 178 -15.14 -7.09 -20.21
CA ASN A 178 -13.70 -7.38 -20.26
C ASN A 178 -13.36 -8.73 -19.60
N MET A 179 -14.00 -9.07 -18.48
CA MET A 179 -13.88 -10.38 -17.85
C MET A 179 -14.35 -11.52 -18.78
N LEU A 180 -15.53 -11.40 -19.40
CA LEU A 180 -16.00 -12.38 -20.38
C LEU A 180 -15.01 -12.50 -21.55
N GLN A 181 -14.48 -11.39 -22.08
CA GLN A 181 -13.49 -11.39 -23.16
C GLN A 181 -12.13 -11.99 -22.81
N SER A 182 -11.83 -12.13 -21.51
CA SER A 182 -10.60 -12.77 -21.01
C SER A 182 -10.56 -14.27 -21.32
N THR A 183 -11.73 -14.89 -21.47
CA THR A 183 -11.88 -16.35 -21.61
C THR A 183 -11.77 -16.82 -23.06
N GLU A 184 -11.35 -18.07 -23.23
CA GLU A 184 -11.43 -18.79 -24.52
C GLU A 184 -12.87 -19.13 -24.92
N GLU A 185 -13.07 -19.48 -26.19
CA GLU A 185 -14.36 -19.92 -26.71
C GLU A 185 -14.87 -21.17 -25.95
N ASN A 186 -16.17 -21.21 -25.69
CA ASN A 186 -16.84 -22.29 -24.97
C ASN A 186 -16.28 -22.54 -23.56
N ALA A 187 -15.67 -21.54 -22.90
CA ALA A 187 -15.15 -21.68 -21.54
C ALA A 187 -16.26 -21.88 -20.48
N ILE A 188 -15.88 -22.43 -19.33
CA ILE A 188 -16.61 -22.33 -18.06
C ILE A 188 -15.93 -21.24 -17.24
N LEU A 189 -16.67 -20.23 -16.80
CA LEU A 189 -16.19 -19.15 -15.95
C LEU A 189 -16.87 -19.24 -14.58
N ILE A 190 -16.07 -19.43 -13.53
CA ILE A 190 -16.53 -19.45 -12.14
C ILE A 190 -16.49 -18.02 -11.57
N THR A 191 -17.65 -17.52 -11.16
CA THR A 191 -17.85 -16.19 -10.54
C THR A 191 -18.27 -16.33 -9.08
N PHE A 192 -18.17 -15.26 -8.29
CA PHE A 192 -18.26 -15.36 -6.82
C PHE A 192 -19.36 -14.51 -6.20
N GLY A 193 -19.56 -13.30 -6.73
CA GLY A 193 -20.45 -12.30 -6.14
C GLY A 193 -21.52 -11.82 -7.10
N ASP A 194 -22.23 -10.79 -6.66
CA ASP A 194 -23.33 -10.24 -7.43
C ASP A 194 -22.80 -9.47 -8.65
N ASN A 195 -21.76 -8.65 -8.43
CA ASN A 195 -21.21 -7.74 -9.44
C ASN A 195 -20.32 -8.40 -10.50
N ASP A 196 -19.92 -9.66 -10.34
CA ASP A 196 -19.23 -10.45 -11.37
C ASP A 196 -20.14 -11.50 -12.05
N THR A 197 -21.31 -11.77 -11.47
CA THR A 197 -22.25 -12.77 -11.99
C THR A 197 -23.40 -12.14 -12.77
N TYR A 198 -24.24 -11.33 -12.11
CA TYR A 198 -25.48 -10.88 -12.72
C TYR A 198 -25.25 -9.98 -13.94
N PRO A 199 -24.33 -9.00 -13.93
CA PRO A 199 -24.07 -8.21 -15.12
C PRO A 199 -23.53 -9.06 -16.28
N SER A 200 -22.75 -10.12 -16.00
CA SER A 200 -22.32 -11.09 -17.02
C SER A 200 -23.50 -11.82 -17.65
N TRP A 201 -24.42 -12.38 -16.86
CA TRP A 201 -25.64 -13.00 -17.39
C TRP A 201 -26.53 -12.02 -18.15
N VAL A 202 -26.64 -10.78 -17.67
CA VAL A 202 -27.41 -9.74 -18.36
C VAL A 202 -26.78 -9.42 -19.71
N LEU A 203 -25.46 -9.26 -19.82
CA LEU A 203 -24.77 -9.06 -21.10
C LEU A 203 -24.98 -10.23 -22.06
N GLN A 204 -24.89 -11.47 -21.56
CA GLN A 204 -25.10 -12.68 -22.36
C GLN A 204 -26.52 -12.75 -22.92
N HIS A 205 -27.54 -12.54 -22.09
CA HIS A 205 -28.93 -12.75 -22.48
C HIS A 205 -29.59 -11.53 -23.12
N ALA A 206 -29.21 -10.31 -22.75
CA ALA A 206 -29.78 -9.08 -23.30
C ALA A 206 -29.04 -8.59 -24.56
N LYS A 207 -27.72 -8.79 -24.64
CA LYS A 207 -26.87 -8.23 -25.70
C LYS A 207 -26.17 -9.29 -26.57
N GLY A 208 -26.31 -10.57 -26.25
CA GLY A 208 -25.71 -11.65 -27.03
C GLY A 208 -24.18 -11.75 -26.89
N ILE A 209 -23.61 -11.15 -25.85
CA ILE A 209 -22.16 -11.14 -25.64
C ILE A 209 -21.71 -12.47 -25.06
N ARG A 210 -20.78 -13.18 -25.72
CA ARG A 210 -20.13 -14.39 -25.19
C ARG A 210 -21.11 -15.45 -24.65
N GLN A 211 -22.20 -15.71 -25.40
CA GLN A 211 -23.18 -16.75 -25.04
C GLN A 211 -22.60 -18.18 -25.05
N ASP A 212 -21.42 -18.35 -25.65
CA ASP A 212 -20.63 -19.59 -25.62
C ASP A 212 -20.06 -19.91 -24.21
N VAL A 213 -19.82 -18.88 -23.40
CA VAL A 213 -19.24 -19.03 -22.06
C VAL A 213 -20.31 -19.44 -21.07
N THR A 214 -20.06 -20.50 -20.29
CA THR A 214 -20.95 -20.84 -19.18
C THR A 214 -20.47 -20.17 -17.91
N VAL A 215 -21.21 -19.16 -17.43
CA VAL A 215 -20.96 -18.46 -16.17
C VAL A 215 -21.68 -19.20 -15.03
N ILE A 216 -20.92 -19.65 -14.03
CA ILE A 216 -21.40 -20.36 -12.85
C ILE A 216 -21.03 -19.57 -11.60
N ASN A 217 -22.04 -19.16 -10.83
CA ASN A 217 -21.82 -18.52 -9.54
C ASN A 217 -21.56 -19.59 -8.48
N ILE A 218 -20.38 -19.54 -7.88
CA ILE A 218 -19.93 -20.52 -6.89
C ILE A 218 -20.76 -20.47 -5.60
N SER A 219 -21.34 -19.33 -5.24
CA SER A 219 -22.20 -19.18 -4.06
C SER A 219 -23.51 -19.96 -4.21
N LEU A 220 -24.02 -20.06 -5.44
CA LEU A 220 -25.26 -20.77 -5.76
C LEU A 220 -25.10 -22.29 -5.83
N ILE A 221 -23.87 -22.84 -5.91
CA ILE A 221 -23.67 -24.30 -5.97
C ILE A 221 -24.10 -25.01 -4.69
N SER A 222 -24.29 -24.29 -3.59
CA SER A 222 -24.89 -24.80 -2.36
C SER A 222 -26.33 -25.29 -2.57
N ILE A 223 -27.01 -24.78 -3.59
CA ILE A 223 -28.38 -25.12 -3.97
C ILE A 223 -28.35 -26.33 -4.91
N ASP A 224 -28.91 -27.44 -4.45
CA ASP A 224 -28.86 -28.72 -5.19
C ASP A 224 -29.44 -28.62 -6.60
N SER A 225 -30.59 -27.97 -6.78
CA SER A 225 -31.22 -27.82 -8.10
C SER A 225 -30.35 -27.03 -9.09
N TYR A 226 -29.73 -25.95 -8.64
CA TYR A 226 -28.80 -25.15 -9.46
C TYR A 226 -27.62 -26.01 -9.90
N ARG A 227 -26.91 -26.61 -8.93
CA ARG A 227 -25.73 -27.44 -9.18
C ARG A 227 -26.05 -28.64 -10.08
N ILE A 228 -27.11 -29.38 -9.79
CA ILE A 228 -27.50 -30.59 -10.54
C ILE A 228 -27.80 -30.26 -12.00
N LYS A 229 -28.57 -29.20 -12.24
CA LYS A 229 -28.96 -28.81 -13.60
C LYS A 229 -27.76 -28.32 -14.41
N TYR A 230 -26.88 -27.50 -13.82
CA TYR A 230 -25.67 -27.04 -14.51
C TYR A 230 -24.73 -28.19 -14.86
N LEU A 231 -24.43 -29.09 -13.92
CA LEU A 231 -23.57 -30.25 -14.22
C LEU A 231 -24.16 -31.12 -15.33
N LYS A 232 -25.49 -31.34 -15.31
CA LYS A 232 -26.19 -32.06 -16.38
C LYS A 232 -26.06 -31.37 -17.74
N GLU A 233 -26.28 -30.06 -17.81
CA GLU A 233 -26.14 -29.28 -19.06
C GLU A 233 -24.71 -29.29 -19.59
N LEU A 234 -23.71 -29.34 -18.69
CA LEU A 234 -22.30 -29.42 -19.04
C LEU A 234 -21.84 -30.84 -19.43
N GLY A 235 -22.69 -31.85 -19.30
CA GLY A 235 -22.31 -33.25 -19.51
C GLY A 235 -21.36 -33.78 -18.42
N ILE A 236 -21.31 -33.13 -17.27
CA ILE A 236 -20.45 -33.50 -16.13
C ILE A 236 -21.26 -34.38 -15.17
N PRO A 237 -20.70 -35.49 -14.66
CA PRO A 237 -21.36 -36.32 -13.65
C PRO A 237 -21.78 -35.51 -12.42
N GLN A 238 -22.79 -35.99 -11.69
CA GLN A 238 -23.16 -35.35 -10.42
C GLN A 238 -22.05 -35.53 -9.38
N LEU A 239 -21.93 -34.59 -8.45
CA LEU A 239 -21.02 -34.77 -7.32
C LEU A 239 -21.45 -36.01 -6.52
N PRO A 240 -20.49 -36.85 -6.08
CA PRO A 240 -20.79 -38.08 -5.35
C PRO A 240 -21.35 -37.82 -3.94
N LYS A 241 -21.04 -36.66 -3.37
CA LYS A 241 -21.47 -36.21 -2.04
C LYS A 241 -22.32 -34.94 -2.16
N LYS A 242 -23.26 -34.77 -1.24
CA LYS A 242 -24.08 -33.56 -1.10
C LYS A 242 -23.38 -32.53 -0.23
N ARG A 243 -23.86 -31.28 -0.27
CA ARG A 243 -23.28 -30.16 0.51
C ARG A 243 -23.09 -30.47 2.00
N HIS A 244 -24.03 -31.17 2.63
CA HIS A 244 -23.99 -31.48 4.07
C HIS A 244 -23.00 -32.58 4.45
N ASP A 245 -22.46 -33.32 3.47
CA ASP A 245 -21.46 -34.37 3.71
C ASP A 245 -20.04 -33.82 3.89
N TYR A 246 -19.85 -32.51 3.67
CA TYR A 246 -18.56 -31.81 3.79
C TYR A 246 -18.50 -31.03 5.10
N SER A 247 -17.31 -30.96 5.70
CA SER A 247 -17.09 -30.32 7.00
C SER A 247 -17.38 -28.82 7.00
N GLY A 248 -17.28 -28.17 5.83
CA GLY A 248 -17.46 -26.73 5.72
C GLY A 248 -17.69 -26.25 4.29
N TRP A 249 -17.96 -24.95 4.17
CA TRP A 249 -18.20 -24.30 2.88
C TRP A 249 -16.96 -24.32 1.98
N LYS A 250 -15.80 -24.04 2.55
CA LYS A 250 -14.51 -24.08 1.85
C LYS A 250 -14.25 -25.44 1.20
N GLU A 251 -14.35 -26.52 1.98
CA GLU A 251 -14.12 -27.89 1.49
C GLU A 251 -15.07 -28.24 0.32
N PHE A 252 -16.34 -27.83 0.42
CA PHE A 252 -17.30 -28.08 -0.64
C PHE A 252 -17.00 -27.30 -1.94
N LYS A 253 -16.59 -26.03 -1.85
CA LYS A 253 -16.17 -25.24 -3.02
C LYS A 253 -14.99 -25.89 -3.73
N ILE A 254 -13.96 -26.30 -2.97
CA ILE A 254 -12.78 -26.98 -3.50
C ILE A 254 -13.19 -28.29 -4.19
N ALA A 255 -14.00 -29.11 -3.54
CA ALA A 255 -14.47 -30.37 -4.11
C ALA A 255 -15.26 -30.18 -5.42
N PHE A 256 -16.09 -29.13 -5.51
CA PHE A 256 -16.80 -28.80 -6.74
C PHE A 256 -15.84 -28.39 -7.88
N VAL A 257 -14.85 -27.55 -7.59
CA VAL A 257 -13.87 -27.12 -8.58
C VAL A 257 -13.00 -28.28 -9.06
N GLU A 258 -12.53 -29.15 -8.16
CA GLU A 258 -11.81 -30.38 -8.52
C GLU A 258 -12.68 -31.33 -9.35
N HIS A 259 -13.97 -31.42 -9.03
CA HIS A 259 -14.91 -32.21 -9.82
C HIS A 259 -15.07 -31.66 -11.24
N LEU A 260 -15.09 -30.33 -11.42
CA LEU A 260 -15.07 -29.73 -12.76
C LEU A 260 -13.76 -30.04 -13.49
N LYS A 261 -12.60 -29.80 -12.87
CA LYS A 261 -11.26 -30.06 -13.46
C LYS A 261 -11.09 -31.48 -13.97
N THR A 262 -11.66 -32.45 -13.27
CA THR A 262 -11.51 -33.88 -13.58
C THR A 262 -12.43 -34.38 -14.69
N HIS A 263 -13.54 -33.68 -14.95
CA HIS A 263 -14.59 -34.16 -15.86
C HIS A 263 -14.87 -33.23 -17.05
N THR A 264 -14.40 -31.99 -17.02
CA THR A 264 -14.61 -31.05 -18.13
C THR A 264 -13.50 -31.14 -19.18
N TYR A 265 -13.89 -31.05 -20.45
CA TYR A 265 -12.97 -30.77 -21.57
C TYR A 265 -13.00 -29.30 -21.99
N ARG A 266 -13.94 -28.52 -21.44
CA ARG A 266 -14.08 -27.10 -21.71
C ARG A 266 -13.00 -26.33 -20.94
N PRO A 267 -12.43 -25.25 -21.51
CA PRO A 267 -11.50 -24.39 -20.78
C PRO A 267 -12.12 -23.87 -19.48
N LEU A 268 -11.42 -24.02 -18.35
CA LEU A 268 -11.90 -23.60 -17.04
C LEU A 268 -11.21 -22.30 -16.61
N TYR A 269 -12.03 -21.34 -16.22
CA TYR A 269 -11.60 -20.02 -15.78
C TYR A 269 -12.24 -19.65 -14.46
N PHE A 270 -11.53 -18.81 -13.71
CA PHE A 270 -12.02 -18.15 -12.51
C PHE A 270 -12.06 -16.65 -12.75
N ALA A 271 -13.11 -15.96 -12.31
CA ALA A 271 -13.15 -14.51 -12.32
C ALA A 271 -11.94 -13.94 -11.55
N ILE A 272 -11.42 -12.77 -11.90
CA ILE A 272 -10.30 -12.18 -11.14
C ILE A 272 -10.68 -11.83 -9.69
N SER A 273 -11.97 -11.58 -9.44
CA SER A 273 -12.59 -11.40 -8.13
C SER A 273 -12.72 -12.68 -7.31
N SER A 274 -12.28 -13.82 -7.85
CA SER A 274 -12.40 -15.12 -7.18
C SER A 274 -11.54 -15.20 -5.92
N ASP A 275 -12.09 -15.84 -4.90
CA ASP A 275 -11.33 -16.14 -3.69
C ASP A 275 -10.23 -17.15 -4.00
N LYS A 276 -8.98 -16.81 -3.64
CA LYS A 276 -7.80 -17.65 -3.86
C LYS A 276 -7.98 -19.05 -3.29
N GLU A 277 -8.74 -19.20 -2.21
CA GLU A 277 -8.88 -20.47 -1.49
C GLU A 277 -9.45 -21.63 -2.34
N VAL A 278 -10.13 -21.34 -3.46
CA VAL A 278 -10.72 -22.40 -4.30
C VAL A 278 -9.73 -23.03 -5.28
N TYR A 279 -8.61 -22.35 -5.52
CA TYR A 279 -7.58 -22.79 -6.46
C TYR A 279 -6.18 -22.81 -5.85
N GLU A 280 -6.03 -22.43 -4.58
CA GLU A 280 -4.78 -22.42 -3.83
C GLU A 280 -4.03 -23.76 -3.88
N SER A 281 -4.75 -24.89 -3.85
CA SER A 281 -4.12 -26.23 -3.90
C SER A 281 -3.51 -26.59 -5.26
N PHE A 282 -3.74 -25.80 -6.29
CA PHE A 282 -3.19 -25.97 -7.63
C PHE A 282 -2.81 -24.62 -8.26
N GLU A 283 -2.34 -23.67 -7.44
CA GLU A 283 -2.04 -22.31 -7.91
C GLU A 283 -1.00 -22.26 -9.03
N ASP A 284 -0.05 -23.21 -9.06
CA ASP A 284 0.94 -23.36 -10.14
C ASP A 284 0.32 -23.70 -11.51
N GLU A 285 -0.93 -24.17 -11.53
CA GLU A 285 -1.71 -24.46 -12.74
C GLU A 285 -2.66 -23.31 -13.11
N VAL A 286 -2.61 -22.17 -12.41
CA VAL A 286 -3.54 -21.06 -12.57
C VAL A 286 -2.81 -19.80 -13.04
N TYR A 287 -3.18 -19.30 -14.21
CA TYR A 287 -2.46 -18.22 -14.89
C TYR A 287 -3.37 -17.00 -15.05
N ASN A 288 -2.93 -15.83 -14.59
CA ASN A 288 -3.63 -14.59 -14.88
C ASN A 288 -3.55 -14.28 -16.38
N VAL A 289 -4.71 -14.03 -17.00
CA VAL A 289 -4.83 -13.65 -18.41
C VAL A 289 -5.61 -12.33 -18.60
N GLY A 290 -5.57 -11.45 -17.60
CA GLY A 290 -6.37 -10.23 -17.55
C GLY A 290 -7.37 -10.27 -16.39
N LEU A 291 -8.68 -10.10 -16.67
CA LEU A 291 -9.73 -10.10 -15.64
C LEU A 291 -10.28 -11.51 -15.35
N ALA A 292 -9.54 -12.54 -15.74
CA ALA A 292 -9.81 -13.92 -15.38
C ALA A 292 -8.49 -14.67 -15.18
N TYR A 293 -8.56 -15.74 -14.40
CA TYR A 293 -7.51 -16.72 -14.25
C TYR A 293 -7.84 -17.97 -15.04
N LYS A 294 -6.92 -18.42 -15.90
CA LYS A 294 -7.05 -19.68 -16.66
C LYS A 294 -6.44 -20.82 -15.86
N TRP A 295 -7.18 -21.90 -15.68
CA TRP A 295 -6.60 -23.17 -15.28
C TRP A 295 -5.99 -23.91 -16.48
N SER A 296 -4.73 -24.32 -16.37
CA SER A 296 -4.01 -25.06 -17.39
C SER A 296 -2.90 -25.92 -16.77
N LYS A 297 -2.91 -27.23 -17.04
CA LYS A 297 -1.82 -28.14 -16.63
C LYS A 297 -0.51 -27.86 -17.35
N THR A 298 -0.58 -27.24 -18.54
CA THR A 298 0.58 -26.88 -19.34
C THR A 298 0.84 -25.39 -19.25
N LYS A 299 2.09 -25.01 -19.01
CA LYS A 299 2.55 -23.63 -19.13
C LYS A 299 2.31 -23.12 -20.55
N PHE A 300 1.92 -21.86 -20.65
CA PHE A 300 1.77 -21.12 -21.90
C PHE A 300 2.15 -19.67 -21.66
N ASP A 301 2.34 -18.91 -22.73
CA ASP A 301 2.64 -17.48 -22.63
C ASP A 301 1.38 -16.69 -22.23
N ASN A 302 1.13 -16.62 -20.93
CA ASN A 302 0.00 -15.89 -20.38
C ASN A 302 0.16 -14.37 -20.53
N ILE A 303 1.40 -13.85 -20.58
CA ILE A 303 1.66 -12.43 -20.81
C ILE A 303 1.19 -12.02 -22.21
N ALA A 304 1.51 -12.80 -23.24
CA ALA A 304 1.02 -12.55 -24.60
C ALA A 304 -0.51 -12.60 -24.69
N VAL A 305 -1.16 -13.51 -23.97
CA VAL A 305 -2.62 -13.58 -23.88
C VAL A 305 -3.21 -12.34 -23.19
N THR A 306 -2.64 -11.94 -22.05
CA THR A 306 -3.03 -10.73 -21.32
C THR A 306 -2.88 -9.50 -22.22
N LYS A 307 -1.73 -9.34 -22.87
CA LYS A 307 -1.46 -8.25 -23.81
C LYS A 307 -2.51 -8.19 -24.92
N ARG A 308 -2.79 -9.32 -25.58
CA ARG A 308 -3.83 -9.40 -26.61
C ARG A 308 -5.19 -8.97 -26.07
N ASN A 309 -5.56 -9.39 -24.86
CA ASN A 309 -6.85 -9.04 -24.27
C ASN A 309 -6.97 -7.52 -24.04
N PHE A 310 -5.95 -6.89 -23.45
CA PHE A 310 -5.93 -5.43 -23.22
C PHE A 310 -5.88 -4.62 -24.53
N GLU A 311 -5.06 -5.02 -25.49
CA GLU A 311 -4.83 -4.24 -26.72
C GLU A 311 -5.91 -4.43 -27.79
N LYS A 312 -6.63 -5.57 -27.78
CA LYS A 312 -7.52 -5.96 -28.89
C LYS A 312 -8.95 -6.27 -28.49
N LYS A 313 -9.21 -6.60 -27.23
CA LYS A 313 -10.55 -7.05 -26.80
C LYS A 313 -11.21 -6.13 -25.79
N TYR A 314 -10.45 -5.51 -24.91
CA TYR A 314 -11.01 -4.78 -23.79
C TYR A 314 -11.55 -3.40 -24.17
N LEU A 315 -12.65 -3.03 -23.53
CA LEU A 315 -13.15 -1.67 -23.46
C LEU A 315 -12.31 -0.94 -22.41
N MET A 316 -11.32 -0.17 -22.84
CA MET A 316 -10.40 0.55 -21.94
C MET A 316 -10.77 2.02 -21.75
N ASP A 317 -11.66 2.58 -22.57
CA ASP A 317 -11.97 4.01 -22.51
C ASP A 317 -12.65 4.40 -21.19
N TYR A 318 -13.53 3.55 -20.66
CA TYR A 318 -14.27 3.84 -19.43
C TYR A 318 -13.39 3.91 -18.17
N ILE A 319 -12.21 3.29 -18.19
CA ILE A 319 -11.25 3.34 -17.07
C ILE A 319 -10.23 4.46 -17.26
N LYS A 320 -10.04 4.93 -18.50
CA LYS A 320 -9.14 6.04 -18.85
C LYS A 320 -9.82 7.41 -18.76
N LEU A 321 -11.14 7.47 -18.93
CA LEU A 321 -11.92 8.70 -19.02
C LEU A 321 -13.10 8.67 -18.06
N GLU A 322 -13.33 9.77 -17.35
CA GLU A 322 -14.55 9.96 -16.55
C GLU A 322 -15.63 10.56 -17.45
N LEU A 323 -16.57 9.71 -17.87
CA LEU A 323 -17.59 10.07 -18.87
C LEU A 323 -18.96 10.41 -18.26
N GLN A 324 -19.21 10.08 -16.98
CA GLN A 324 -20.51 10.25 -16.35
C GLN A 324 -20.42 10.30 -14.82
N ASN A 325 -21.38 10.97 -14.18
CA ASN A 325 -21.62 10.85 -12.75
C ASN A 325 -22.47 9.61 -12.50
N ASP A 326 -21.85 8.55 -12.00
CA ASP A 326 -22.46 7.23 -11.81
C ASP A 326 -22.76 6.99 -10.33
N LEU A 327 -24.01 6.61 -10.00
CA LEU A 327 -24.40 6.25 -8.63
C LEU A 327 -23.49 5.14 -8.06
N SER A 328 -23.03 4.24 -8.91
CA SER A 328 -22.17 3.12 -8.56
C SER A 328 -20.68 3.40 -8.75
N GLN A 329 -20.26 4.67 -8.89
CA GLN A 329 -18.85 4.98 -9.18
C GLN A 329 -17.87 4.34 -8.19
N GLY A 330 -18.14 4.41 -6.88
CA GLY A 330 -17.29 3.76 -5.87
C GLY A 330 -17.26 2.22 -5.95
N VAL A 331 -18.28 1.60 -6.54
CA VAL A 331 -18.30 0.15 -6.84
C VAL A 331 -17.46 -0.15 -8.08
N VAL A 332 -17.58 0.68 -9.12
CA VAL A 332 -16.78 0.59 -10.35
C VAL A 332 -15.30 0.77 -10.05
N ASP A 333 -14.94 1.79 -9.26
CA ASP A 333 -13.56 2.06 -8.88
C ASP A 333 -12.96 0.89 -8.09
N HIS A 334 -13.74 0.31 -7.17
CA HIS A 334 -13.33 -0.88 -6.44
C HIS A 334 -13.15 -2.09 -7.37
N ALA A 335 -14.08 -2.36 -8.29
CA ALA A 335 -13.94 -3.43 -9.27
C ALA A 335 -12.72 -3.21 -10.17
N ASN A 336 -12.41 -1.97 -10.51
CA ASN A 336 -11.27 -1.60 -11.35
C ASN A 336 -9.91 -1.86 -10.67
N THR A 337 -9.84 -2.02 -9.34
CA THR A 337 -8.61 -2.48 -8.67
C THR A 337 -8.13 -3.83 -9.20
N ASN A 338 -9.03 -4.67 -9.72
CA ASN A 338 -8.68 -5.96 -10.32
C ASN A 338 -7.81 -5.82 -11.59
N TYR A 339 -7.78 -4.66 -12.25
CA TYR A 339 -6.84 -4.45 -13.36
C TYR A 339 -5.40 -4.28 -12.88
N LEU A 340 -5.15 -3.96 -11.62
CA LEU A 340 -3.79 -3.71 -11.11
C LEU A 340 -2.89 -4.93 -11.32
N ILE A 341 -3.38 -6.15 -11.06
CA ILE A 341 -2.62 -7.39 -11.21
C ILE A 341 -2.09 -7.55 -12.65
N PRO A 342 -2.95 -7.64 -13.69
CA PRO A 342 -2.48 -7.78 -15.07
C PRO A 342 -1.75 -6.53 -15.58
N LEU A 343 -2.12 -5.31 -15.15
CA LEU A 343 -1.44 -4.10 -15.59
C LEU A 343 -0.01 -4.02 -15.05
N LEU A 344 0.25 -4.44 -13.81
CA LEU A 344 1.60 -4.54 -13.27
C LEU A 344 2.45 -5.54 -14.07
N THR A 345 1.87 -6.69 -14.44
CA THR A 345 2.54 -7.66 -15.33
C THR A 345 2.87 -7.03 -16.70
N LEU A 346 1.92 -6.32 -17.30
CA LEU A 346 2.14 -5.65 -18.59
C LEU A 346 3.12 -4.48 -18.49
N TYR A 347 3.12 -3.74 -17.38
CA TYR A 347 4.08 -2.67 -17.12
C TYR A 347 5.50 -3.22 -17.15
N ASN A 348 5.78 -4.27 -16.38
CA ASN A 348 7.10 -4.91 -16.36
C ASN A 348 7.52 -5.38 -17.75
N HIS A 349 6.60 -6.05 -18.47
CA HIS A 349 6.86 -6.49 -19.83
C HIS A 349 7.20 -5.33 -20.78
N TYR A 350 6.46 -4.21 -20.71
CA TYR A 350 6.72 -3.05 -21.56
C TYR A 350 7.99 -2.30 -21.17
N GLU A 351 8.32 -2.18 -19.88
CA GLU A 351 9.59 -1.61 -19.44
C GLU A 351 10.78 -2.46 -19.91
N GLU A 352 10.71 -3.79 -19.74
CA GLU A 352 11.76 -4.72 -20.18
C GLU A 352 11.97 -4.73 -21.70
N SER A 353 10.90 -4.48 -22.46
CA SER A 353 10.94 -4.41 -23.93
C SER A 353 11.16 -2.99 -24.48
N GLU A 354 11.37 -1.99 -23.61
CA GLU A 354 11.52 -0.58 -23.98
C GLU A 354 10.34 -0.04 -24.83
N ASP A 355 9.12 -0.57 -24.62
CA ASP A 355 7.91 -0.13 -25.32
C ASP A 355 7.32 1.11 -24.62
N VAL A 356 7.08 2.17 -25.39
CA VAL A 356 6.49 3.45 -24.93
C VAL A 356 5.15 3.30 -24.19
N ARG A 357 4.43 2.18 -24.40
CA ARG A 357 3.21 1.86 -23.66
C ARG A 357 3.44 1.70 -22.16
N SER A 358 4.67 1.45 -21.70
CA SER A 358 4.99 1.37 -20.28
C SER A 358 4.57 2.64 -19.53
N VAL A 359 4.72 3.81 -20.16
CA VAL A 359 4.32 5.11 -19.60
C VAL A 359 2.80 5.18 -19.41
N GLU A 360 2.03 4.82 -20.43
CA GLU A 360 0.56 4.82 -20.38
C GLU A 360 0.03 3.85 -19.33
N VAL A 361 0.59 2.63 -19.28
CA VAL A 361 0.22 1.61 -18.31
C VAL A 361 0.55 2.05 -16.89
N LYS A 362 1.72 2.66 -16.66
CA LYS A 362 2.12 3.21 -15.36
C LYS A 362 1.17 4.31 -14.89
N GLN A 363 0.74 5.20 -15.78
CA GLN A 363 -0.25 6.24 -15.47
C GLN A 363 -1.61 5.64 -15.09
N LEU A 364 -2.07 4.64 -15.84
CA LEU A 364 -3.32 3.95 -15.55
C LEU A 364 -3.27 3.23 -14.19
N ILE A 365 -2.18 2.53 -13.89
CA ILE A 365 -1.94 1.89 -12.58
C ILE A 365 -2.04 2.92 -11.45
N LYS A 366 -1.35 4.06 -11.58
CA LYS A 366 -1.40 5.15 -10.58
C LYS A 366 -2.79 5.73 -10.42
N SER A 367 -3.53 5.91 -11.51
CA SER A 367 -4.91 6.44 -11.47
C SER A 367 -5.85 5.49 -10.72
N ILE A 368 -5.80 4.19 -11.02
CA ILE A 368 -6.61 3.17 -10.33
C ILE A 368 -6.24 3.11 -8.84
N ALA A 369 -4.95 3.19 -8.52
CA ALA A 369 -4.46 3.19 -7.15
C ALA A 369 -4.99 4.38 -6.35
N MET A 370 -4.92 5.58 -6.93
CA MET A 370 -5.38 6.83 -6.30
C MET A 370 -6.88 6.83 -6.00
N LYS A 371 -7.70 6.26 -6.88
CA LYS A 371 -9.17 6.17 -6.66
C LYS A 371 -9.57 5.19 -5.55
N ASN A 372 -8.63 4.40 -5.05
CA ASN A 372 -8.89 3.32 -4.10
C ASN A 372 -7.98 3.37 -2.86
N ASP A 373 -7.27 4.48 -2.64
CA ASP A 373 -6.33 4.64 -1.52
C ASP A 373 -5.23 3.57 -1.49
N MET A 374 -4.73 3.16 -2.67
CA MET A 374 -3.74 2.09 -2.86
C MET A 374 -2.36 2.57 -3.33
N GLU A 375 -2.08 3.87 -3.31
CA GLU A 375 -0.88 4.47 -3.91
C GLU A 375 0.40 3.96 -3.28
N MET A 376 0.44 3.78 -1.96
CA MET A 376 1.62 3.29 -1.25
C MET A 376 1.93 1.84 -1.60
N GLN A 377 0.92 0.97 -1.65
CA GLN A 377 1.07 -0.44 -1.99
C GLN A 377 1.56 -0.60 -3.43
N VAL A 378 0.98 0.16 -4.36
CA VAL A 378 1.34 0.15 -5.77
C VAL A 378 2.73 0.75 -6.00
N ALA A 379 3.08 1.85 -5.33
CA ALA A 379 4.42 2.43 -5.41
C ALA A 379 5.50 1.44 -4.95
N LYS A 380 5.22 0.68 -3.88
CA LYS A 380 6.12 -0.39 -3.42
C LYS A 380 6.34 -1.43 -4.51
N LEU A 381 5.26 -1.95 -5.12
CA LEU A 381 5.34 -2.98 -6.17
C LEU A 381 6.06 -2.49 -7.45
N LEU A 382 5.82 -1.24 -7.85
CA LEU A 382 6.50 -0.63 -9.01
C LEU A 382 7.99 -0.37 -8.76
N ASN A 383 8.41 -0.28 -7.49
CA ASN A 383 9.80 -0.10 -7.11
C ASN A 383 10.51 -1.45 -6.83
N GLU A 384 9.76 -2.46 -6.37
CA GLU A 384 10.26 -3.82 -6.07
C GLU A 384 10.74 -4.56 -7.32
N THR A 385 10.24 -4.22 -8.52
CA THR A 385 10.63 -4.86 -9.78
C THR A 385 12.06 -4.54 -10.22
N ASN A 386 12.78 -3.68 -9.48
CA ASN A 386 14.20 -3.38 -9.72
C ASN A 386 15.13 -3.65 -8.51
N SER A 387 14.66 -4.26 -7.43
CA SER A 387 15.46 -4.37 -6.19
C SER A 387 15.55 -5.79 -5.67
N GLY A 388 16.67 -6.46 -5.93
CA GLY A 388 16.97 -7.71 -5.24
C GLY A 388 18.42 -8.14 -5.34
N VAL A 389 19.03 -8.02 -6.51
CA VAL A 389 20.41 -8.48 -6.70
C VAL A 389 21.30 -7.28 -6.99
N SER A 390 22.18 -6.96 -6.04
CA SER A 390 23.24 -6.00 -6.28
C SER A 390 24.11 -6.46 -7.46
N LEU A 391 24.46 -5.54 -8.35
CA LEU A 391 25.35 -5.78 -9.48
C LEU A 391 26.82 -5.48 -9.12
N VAL A 392 27.09 -5.08 -7.88
CA VAL A 392 28.44 -4.78 -7.36
C VAL A 392 28.79 -5.56 -6.09
N VAL A 393 27.80 -6.12 -5.39
CA VAL A 393 28.00 -6.95 -4.20
C VAL A 393 27.55 -8.39 -4.47
N ASP A 394 28.50 -9.30 -4.40
CA ASP A 394 28.33 -10.74 -4.62
C ASP A 394 28.50 -11.58 -3.34
N ASP A 395 29.02 -10.97 -2.26
CA ASP A 395 29.30 -11.62 -0.99
C ASP A 395 28.71 -10.79 0.17
N PRO A 396 27.67 -11.28 0.87
CA PRO A 396 27.00 -10.52 1.93
C PRO A 396 27.92 -10.21 3.11
N ARG A 397 29.02 -10.96 3.28
CA ARG A 397 30.01 -10.71 4.35
C ARG A 397 30.70 -9.36 4.20
N LYS A 398 30.80 -8.83 2.98
CA LYS A 398 31.35 -7.49 2.72
C LYS A 398 30.48 -6.40 3.35
N LEU A 399 29.18 -6.62 3.48
CA LEU A 399 28.23 -5.65 4.03
C LEU A 399 28.13 -5.66 5.55
N GLU A 400 28.42 -6.80 6.19
CA GLU A 400 28.50 -6.89 7.67
C GLU A 400 29.92 -6.60 8.22
N THR A 401 30.90 -6.39 7.34
CA THR A 401 32.26 -6.02 7.75
C THR A 401 32.23 -4.63 8.40
N GLY A 402 32.88 -4.50 9.57
CA GLY A 402 32.88 -3.25 10.35
C GLY A 402 31.69 -3.09 11.29
N PHE A 403 30.70 -4.00 11.31
CA PHE A 403 29.62 -3.96 12.30
C PHE A 403 30.06 -4.65 13.61
N LEU A 404 30.25 -3.85 14.66
CA LEU A 404 30.67 -4.32 15.98
C LEU A 404 29.47 -4.68 16.85
N LYS A 405 29.60 -5.75 17.64
CA LYS A 405 28.53 -6.24 18.51
C LYS A 405 28.33 -5.28 19.67
N VAL A 406 27.12 -4.73 19.81
CA VAL A 406 26.71 -3.92 20.97
C VAL A 406 26.01 -4.80 22.00
N ASN A 407 25.05 -5.62 21.55
CA ASN A 407 24.40 -6.66 22.34
C ASN A 407 23.99 -7.84 21.43
N ASP A 408 23.15 -8.75 21.90
CA ASP A 408 22.79 -9.96 21.15
C ASP A 408 22.02 -9.69 19.84
N THR A 409 21.25 -8.60 19.78
CA THR A 409 20.43 -8.26 18.61
C THR A 409 20.90 -7.00 17.89
N LEU A 410 21.71 -6.15 18.54
CA LEU A 410 22.15 -4.85 18.01
C LEU A 410 23.65 -4.84 17.71
N TYR A 411 23.97 -4.39 16.51
CA TYR A 411 25.32 -4.11 16.04
C TYR A 411 25.38 -2.67 15.51
N ALA A 412 26.53 -2.04 15.60
CA ALA A 412 26.75 -0.69 15.10
C ALA A 412 27.98 -0.67 14.18
N LEU A 413 27.90 0.10 13.10
CA LEU A 413 29.05 0.31 12.22
C LEU A 413 30.17 1.02 13.01
N GLU A 414 31.41 0.53 12.89
CA GLU A 414 32.59 0.98 13.64
C GLU A 414 32.87 2.49 13.47
N THR A 415 32.62 3.02 12.28
CA THR A 415 32.81 4.42 11.90
C THR A 415 31.50 4.99 11.31
N GLU A 416 31.46 6.30 11.04
CA GLU A 416 30.44 6.87 10.16
C GLU A 416 30.50 6.21 8.76
N VAL A 417 29.39 6.23 8.01
CA VAL A 417 29.41 5.75 6.62
C VAL A 417 30.42 6.58 5.82
N ASN A 418 31.41 5.90 5.23
CA ASN A 418 32.48 6.55 4.50
C ASN A 418 32.17 6.71 3.01
N ASN A 419 32.95 7.57 2.35
CA ASN A 419 32.83 7.86 0.92
C ASN A 419 32.90 6.58 0.06
N GLU A 420 33.85 5.68 0.33
CA GLU A 420 34.03 4.45 -0.45
C GLU A 420 32.79 3.54 -0.42
N SER A 421 32.20 3.34 0.76
CA SER A 421 31.02 2.49 0.94
C SER A 421 29.78 3.12 0.31
N TYR A 422 29.65 4.44 0.41
CA TYR A 422 28.55 5.17 -0.22
C TYR A 422 28.66 5.17 -1.75
N ASP A 423 29.87 5.34 -2.29
CA ASP A 423 30.14 5.29 -3.73
C ASP A 423 29.84 3.90 -4.32
N LEU A 424 30.08 2.82 -3.56
CA LEU A 424 29.69 1.48 -3.96
C LEU A 424 28.17 1.37 -4.15
N PHE A 425 27.39 1.94 -3.22
CA PHE A 425 25.93 2.02 -3.33
C PHE A 425 25.48 2.85 -4.55
N LEU A 426 26.04 4.05 -4.75
CA LEU A 426 25.70 4.88 -5.91
C LEU A 426 26.06 4.19 -7.23
N THR A 427 27.18 3.48 -7.27
CA THR A 427 27.60 2.67 -8.42
C THR A 427 26.62 1.54 -8.70
N ASP A 428 26.11 0.89 -7.65
CA ASP A 428 25.11 -0.16 -7.80
C ASP A 428 23.80 0.37 -8.38
N LEU A 429 23.29 1.49 -7.84
CA LEU A 429 22.11 2.17 -8.38
C LEU A 429 22.31 2.55 -9.84
N LEU A 430 23.49 3.07 -10.19
CA LEU A 430 23.83 3.43 -11.57
C LEU A 430 23.84 2.20 -12.49
N LYS A 431 24.48 1.09 -12.08
CA LYS A 431 24.52 -0.16 -12.87
C LYS A 431 23.13 -0.78 -13.02
N GLN A 432 22.28 -0.67 -12.01
CA GLN A 432 20.87 -1.09 -12.04
C GLN A 432 19.97 -0.10 -12.80
N LYS A 433 20.52 1.00 -13.33
CA LYS A 433 19.78 2.08 -14.01
C LYS A 433 18.67 2.71 -13.13
N ARG A 434 18.84 2.71 -11.81
CA ARG A 434 17.90 3.29 -10.82
C ARG A 434 18.14 4.80 -10.69
N TYR A 435 17.90 5.53 -11.78
CA TYR A 435 18.28 6.95 -11.89
C TYR A 435 17.53 7.87 -10.92
N ASP A 436 16.25 7.61 -10.63
CA ASP A 436 15.47 8.42 -9.69
C ASP A 436 16.04 8.31 -8.28
N GLU A 437 16.34 7.10 -7.82
CA GLU A 437 16.96 6.86 -6.52
C GLU A 437 18.39 7.40 -6.47
N LEU A 438 19.15 7.25 -7.56
CA LEU A 438 20.47 7.82 -7.70
C LEU A 438 20.43 9.36 -7.57
N ASN A 439 19.43 10.02 -8.15
CA ASN A 439 19.26 11.47 -8.06
C ASN A 439 18.92 11.93 -6.63
N VAL A 440 18.17 11.13 -5.87
CA VAL A 440 17.87 11.40 -4.45
C VAL A 440 19.10 11.15 -3.57
N ALA A 441 19.87 10.10 -3.87
CA ALA A 441 20.98 9.64 -3.04
C ALA A 441 22.29 10.42 -3.26
N LYS A 442 22.55 10.96 -4.46
CA LYS A 442 23.79 11.68 -4.74
C LYS A 442 24.04 12.82 -3.75
N ALA A 443 25.21 12.80 -3.11
CA ALA A 443 25.69 13.91 -2.30
C ALA A 443 26.01 15.12 -3.20
N ALA A 444 25.64 16.32 -2.76
CA ALA A 444 25.96 17.54 -3.48
C ALA A 444 27.45 17.88 -3.28
N ALA A 445 28.10 18.40 -4.33
CA ALA A 445 29.50 18.83 -4.22
C ALA A 445 29.65 19.97 -3.20
N VAL A 446 30.65 19.87 -2.33
CA VAL A 446 30.95 20.87 -1.30
C VAL A 446 32.08 21.78 -1.79
N ASN A 447 31.86 23.09 -1.75
CA ASN A 447 32.95 24.06 -1.92
C ASN A 447 33.64 24.30 -0.57
N TRP A 448 34.56 23.41 -0.19
CA TRP A 448 35.25 23.45 1.12
C TRP A 448 35.95 24.78 1.40
N ARG A 449 36.58 25.41 0.41
CA ARG A 449 37.24 26.73 0.59
C ARG A 449 36.28 27.83 1.01
N SER A 450 35.01 27.76 0.60
CA SER A 450 34.00 28.76 0.99
C SER A 450 33.61 28.71 2.46
N LEU A 451 33.95 27.63 3.16
CA LEU A 451 33.67 27.42 4.59
C LEU A 451 34.82 27.88 5.50
N LEU A 452 35.94 28.33 4.93
CA LEU A 452 37.11 28.76 5.70
C LEU A 452 36.86 30.09 6.43
N SER A 453 37.42 30.22 7.63
CA SER A 453 37.45 31.48 8.36
C SER A 453 38.50 32.43 7.78
N SER A 454 38.46 33.70 8.18
CA SER A 454 39.50 34.68 7.80
C SER A 454 40.91 34.21 8.18
N SER A 455 41.07 33.51 9.30
CA SER A 455 42.36 32.99 9.80
C SER A 455 42.89 31.78 9.03
N THR A 456 42.04 31.04 8.29
CA THR A 456 42.45 29.86 7.51
C THR A 456 42.33 30.04 6.00
N SER A 457 41.75 31.16 5.55
CA SER A 457 41.50 31.47 4.12
C SER A 457 42.78 31.53 3.25
N SER A 458 43.93 31.85 3.84
CA SER A 458 45.21 31.95 3.14
C SER A 458 45.99 30.63 3.04
N LEU A 459 45.50 29.55 3.65
CA LEU A 459 46.18 28.26 3.64
C LEU A 459 46.17 27.63 2.23
N THR A 460 47.27 26.98 1.89
CA THR A 460 47.39 26.12 0.70
C THR A 460 46.57 24.84 0.89
N GLU A 461 46.29 24.08 -0.19
CA GLU A 461 45.56 22.81 -0.06
C GLU A 461 46.34 21.78 0.76
N ASP A 462 47.67 21.72 0.60
CA ASP A 462 48.52 20.81 1.36
C ASP A 462 48.48 21.12 2.87
N GLU A 463 48.38 22.39 3.24
CA GLU A 463 48.22 22.81 4.64
C GLU A 463 46.80 22.53 5.17
N LEU A 464 45.79 22.77 4.34
CA LEU A 464 44.38 22.61 4.69
C LEU A 464 44.02 21.14 4.96
N PHE A 465 44.53 20.23 4.12
CA PHE A 465 44.21 18.81 4.16
C PHE A 465 45.31 17.93 4.76
N LYS A 466 46.36 18.53 5.35
CA LYS A 466 47.51 17.84 5.94
C LYS A 466 47.12 16.70 6.89
N ASN A 467 46.11 16.92 7.72
CA ASN A 467 45.70 16.03 8.80
C ASN A 467 44.31 15.41 8.58
N GLY A 468 43.66 15.69 7.45
CA GLY A 468 42.31 15.23 7.15
C GLY A 468 41.82 15.79 5.82
N ASN A 469 41.38 14.91 4.92
CA ASN A 469 40.84 15.28 3.62
C ASN A 469 39.41 14.75 3.50
N PRO A 470 38.39 15.62 3.29
CA PRO A 470 37.01 15.18 3.09
C PRO A 470 36.78 14.28 1.88
N SER A 471 37.72 14.23 0.92
CA SER A 471 37.66 13.34 -0.24
C SER A 471 38.38 12.01 -0.01
N ASP A 472 38.94 11.76 1.19
CA ASP A 472 39.53 10.46 1.53
C ASP A 472 38.42 9.37 1.45
N PRO A 473 38.69 8.21 0.84
CA PRO A 473 37.72 7.11 0.76
C PRO A 473 37.15 6.69 2.13
N LEU A 474 37.93 6.86 3.20
CA LEU A 474 37.58 6.50 4.58
C LEU A 474 37.16 7.71 5.43
N ALA A 475 37.05 8.91 4.86
CA ALA A 475 36.33 10.04 5.48
C ALA A 475 34.81 9.84 5.40
N PRO A 476 34.04 10.41 6.34
CA PRO A 476 32.59 10.32 6.35
C PRO A 476 31.98 10.95 5.10
N VAL A 477 30.97 10.29 4.53
CA VAL A 477 30.15 10.90 3.49
C VAL A 477 29.28 11.99 4.10
N VAL A 478 29.25 13.16 3.46
CA VAL A 478 28.54 14.36 3.93
C VAL A 478 27.74 15.01 2.80
N ASN A 479 26.95 16.02 3.15
CA ASN A 479 26.19 16.83 2.19
C ASN A 479 25.24 16.02 1.31
N LEU A 480 24.66 14.96 1.89
CA LEU A 480 23.61 14.13 1.31
C LEU A 480 22.25 14.41 1.95
N SER A 481 21.18 14.00 1.27
CA SER A 481 19.82 14.11 1.79
C SER A 481 19.54 13.03 2.85
N TYR A 482 18.57 13.30 3.74
CA TYR A 482 18.06 12.31 4.67
C TYR A 482 17.51 11.08 3.92
N GLU A 483 16.78 11.33 2.83
CA GLU A 483 16.26 10.29 1.94
C GLU A 483 17.37 9.43 1.34
N GLY A 484 18.53 10.01 1.00
CA GLY A 484 19.72 9.30 0.53
C GLY A 484 20.34 8.38 1.58
N ALA A 485 20.37 8.79 2.85
CA ALA A 485 20.83 7.96 3.95
C ALA A 485 19.88 6.77 4.21
N ILE A 486 18.56 7.01 4.14
CA ILE A 486 17.54 5.95 4.23
C ILE A 486 17.64 4.98 3.06
N ALA A 487 17.84 5.48 1.83
CA ALA A 487 18.02 4.65 0.65
C ALA A 487 19.23 3.72 0.77
N TYR A 488 20.35 4.23 1.33
CA TYR A 488 21.53 3.42 1.63
C TYR A 488 21.25 2.30 2.64
N CYS A 489 20.54 2.61 3.74
CA CYS A 489 20.15 1.61 4.75
C CYS A 489 19.25 0.51 4.16
N ASN A 490 18.28 0.90 3.33
CA ASN A 490 17.41 -0.04 2.63
C ASN A 490 18.19 -0.89 1.63
N TRP A 491 19.12 -0.30 0.88
CA TRP A 491 19.99 -1.01 -0.03
C TRP A 491 20.84 -2.07 0.67
N LEU A 492 21.45 -1.74 1.82
CA LEU A 492 22.18 -2.73 2.64
C LEU A 492 21.26 -3.88 3.07
N THR A 493 20.06 -3.56 3.56
CA THR A 493 19.07 -4.54 4.01
C THR A 493 18.65 -5.49 2.91
N THR A 494 18.23 -4.96 1.77
CA THR A 494 17.79 -5.77 0.62
C THR A 494 18.94 -6.62 0.09
N THR A 495 20.13 -6.03 -0.10
CA THR A 495 21.29 -6.72 -0.67
C THR A 495 21.81 -7.82 0.24
N TYR A 496 21.92 -7.57 1.55
CA TYR A 496 22.37 -8.60 2.48
C TYR A 496 21.37 -9.75 2.59
N ASN A 497 20.07 -9.45 2.68
CA ASN A 497 19.04 -10.46 2.89
C ASN A 497 18.77 -11.29 1.62
N SER A 498 18.99 -10.75 0.42
CA SER A 498 18.81 -11.49 -0.82
C SER A 498 19.95 -12.44 -1.17
N LEU A 499 21.15 -12.21 -0.61
CA LEU A 499 22.32 -13.03 -0.87
C LEU A 499 22.43 -14.22 0.09
N GLU A 500 22.65 -15.40 -0.48
CA GLU A 500 22.92 -16.64 0.24
C GLU A 500 24.43 -16.92 0.30
N HIS A 501 24.96 -17.28 1.47
CA HIS A 501 26.37 -17.63 1.62
C HIS A 501 26.59 -18.57 2.81
N LYS A 502 27.38 -19.64 2.64
CA LYS A 502 27.60 -20.68 3.67
C LYS A 502 28.21 -20.17 4.99
N LYS A 503 28.93 -19.04 4.93
CA LYS A 503 29.54 -18.36 6.08
C LYS A 503 28.81 -17.07 6.48
N LYS A 504 27.59 -16.84 5.98
CA LYS A 504 26.76 -15.70 6.36
C LYS A 504 26.47 -15.80 7.86
N LYS A 505 26.78 -14.77 8.64
CA LYS A 505 26.69 -14.83 10.10
C LYS A 505 25.25 -14.75 10.60
N PHE A 506 24.39 -14.01 9.90
CA PHE A 506 23.01 -13.76 10.29
C PHE A 506 22.03 -14.17 9.19
N GLY A 507 20.85 -14.68 9.56
CA GLY A 507 19.80 -15.05 8.60
C GLY A 507 19.13 -13.82 7.98
N LEU A 508 18.32 -13.15 8.80
CA LEU A 508 17.64 -11.90 8.46
C LEU A 508 18.13 -10.76 9.34
N VAL A 509 18.44 -9.63 8.72
CA VAL A 509 18.86 -8.41 9.42
C VAL A 509 18.15 -7.18 8.86
N GLU A 510 18.13 -6.11 9.65
CA GLU A 510 17.66 -4.79 9.24
C GLU A 510 18.78 -3.77 9.48
N PHE A 511 19.24 -3.12 8.41
CA PHE A 511 20.14 -1.96 8.50
C PHE A 511 19.29 -0.69 8.52
N LYS A 512 19.52 0.18 9.51
CA LYS A 512 18.75 1.41 9.67
C LYS A 512 19.57 2.52 10.31
N LEU A 513 19.08 3.75 10.19
CA LEU A 513 19.51 4.83 11.06
C LEU A 513 19.08 4.54 12.51
N PRO A 514 19.91 4.87 13.51
CA PRO A 514 19.56 4.69 14.91
C PRO A 514 18.44 5.64 15.32
N THR A 515 17.54 5.18 16.18
CA THR A 515 16.74 6.10 17.00
C THR A 515 17.65 6.94 17.89
N GLU A 516 17.16 8.07 18.39
CA GLU A 516 17.92 8.86 19.37
C GLU A 516 18.40 8.02 20.56
N ALA A 517 17.52 7.15 21.09
CA ALA A 517 17.85 6.28 22.21
C ALA A 517 18.89 5.22 21.85
N GLU A 518 18.79 4.62 20.65
CA GLU A 518 19.81 3.67 20.16
C GLU A 518 21.16 4.37 19.95
N TRP A 519 21.15 5.60 19.43
CA TRP A 519 22.36 6.41 19.21
C TRP A 519 23.05 6.71 20.54
N GLU A 520 22.31 7.20 21.55
CA GLU A 520 22.87 7.47 22.88
C GLU A 520 23.35 6.19 23.57
N TYR A 521 22.65 5.07 23.35
CA TYR A 521 23.05 3.77 23.89
C TYR A 521 24.40 3.31 23.33
N ILE A 522 24.59 3.37 22.01
CA ILE A 522 25.88 3.03 21.40
C ILE A 522 26.96 4.06 21.74
N ALA A 523 26.59 5.34 21.89
CA ALA A 523 27.53 6.41 22.18
C ALA A 523 28.18 6.29 23.57
N ASN A 524 27.40 5.81 24.54
CA ASN A 524 27.85 5.58 25.91
C ASN A 524 28.91 4.48 26.06
N GLY A 525 29.10 3.61 25.06
CA GLY A 525 30.17 2.60 25.06
C GLY A 525 30.14 1.65 26.27
N GLY A 526 28.95 1.33 26.78
CA GLY A 526 28.76 0.48 27.97
C GLY A 526 28.95 1.18 29.33
N LYS A 527 29.10 2.51 29.34
CA LYS A 527 29.19 3.33 30.57
C LYS A 527 27.88 4.12 30.80
N GLN A 528 27.70 4.70 31.98
CA GLN A 528 26.53 5.53 32.31
C GLN A 528 26.95 6.97 32.62
N ASN A 529 26.07 7.94 32.34
CA ASN A 529 26.24 9.37 32.65
C ASN A 529 27.51 10.00 32.06
N MET A 530 27.88 9.63 30.83
CA MET A 530 29.07 10.16 30.15
C MET A 530 28.74 11.44 29.37
N THR A 531 29.65 12.42 29.42
CA THR A 531 29.52 13.66 28.63
C THR A 531 29.85 13.43 27.17
N TYR A 532 30.94 12.71 26.91
CA TYR A 532 31.45 12.38 25.57
C TYR A 532 31.71 10.88 25.44
N SER A 533 31.83 10.39 24.20
CA SER A 533 31.93 8.96 23.87
C SER A 533 33.14 8.24 24.49
N TRP A 534 34.25 8.92 24.74
CA TRP A 534 35.44 8.36 25.41
C TRP A 534 35.26 8.22 26.94
N GLY A 535 34.18 8.75 27.51
CA GLY A 535 33.76 8.54 28.89
C GLY A 535 34.35 9.50 29.93
N GLY A 536 34.87 10.65 29.49
CA GLY A 536 35.32 11.73 30.37
C GLY A 536 34.66 13.06 30.01
N PRO A 537 34.70 14.07 30.88
CA PRO A 537 34.11 15.39 30.64
C PRO A 537 35.03 16.32 29.85
N TYR A 538 36.25 15.89 29.52
CA TYR A 538 37.26 16.73 28.87
C TYR A 538 37.47 16.29 27.43
N VAL A 539 37.58 17.26 26.52
CA VAL A 539 37.90 17.03 25.10
C VAL A 539 39.39 16.82 24.83
N ARG A 540 40.22 16.94 25.87
CA ARG A 540 41.66 16.66 25.83
C ARG A 540 42.05 15.58 26.82
N ASN A 541 43.06 14.78 26.47
CA ASN A 541 43.71 13.87 27.42
C ASN A 541 44.75 14.60 28.29
N SER A 542 45.40 13.87 29.19
CA SER A 542 46.44 14.42 30.10
C SER A 542 47.69 14.96 29.40
N LYS A 543 47.91 14.62 28.12
CA LYS A 543 48.98 15.16 27.27
C LYS A 543 48.55 16.40 26.47
N GLY A 544 47.31 16.85 26.65
CA GLY A 544 46.75 17.97 25.90
C GLY A 544 46.32 17.63 24.47
N CYS A 545 46.35 16.36 24.04
CA CYS A 545 45.81 15.98 22.73
C CYS A 545 44.28 16.01 22.76
N PHE A 546 43.69 16.54 21.70
CA PHE A 546 42.26 16.44 21.51
C PHE A 546 41.80 15.01 21.21
N LEU A 547 40.57 14.71 21.63
CA LEU A 547 39.97 13.37 21.58
C LEU A 547 38.90 13.24 20.49
N ALA A 548 38.61 14.34 19.78
CA ALA A 548 37.66 14.43 18.68
C ALA A 548 37.99 15.64 17.80
N ASN A 549 37.40 15.67 16.62
CA ASN A 549 37.45 16.78 15.67
C ASN A 549 36.21 17.69 15.83
N LEU A 550 36.38 18.91 16.30
CA LEU A 550 35.38 19.84 16.83
C LEU A 550 35.82 21.30 16.61
N ARG A 551 34.92 22.25 16.86
CA ARG A 551 35.26 23.68 16.84
C ARG A 551 35.79 24.15 18.20
N VAL A 552 37.10 24.13 18.35
CA VAL A 552 37.81 24.32 19.63
C VAL A 552 38.19 25.76 19.99
N GLY A 553 37.62 26.75 19.29
CA GLY A 553 38.04 28.16 19.35
C GLY A 553 37.94 28.87 20.71
N ASP A 554 37.20 28.31 21.69
CA ASP A 554 37.02 28.90 23.02
C ASP A 554 36.88 27.78 24.09
N ILE A 555 37.98 27.14 24.52
CA ILE A 555 37.90 26.09 25.57
C ILE A 555 38.63 26.55 26.84
N ASP A 556 37.88 26.43 27.95
CA ASP A 556 38.21 26.73 29.35
C ASP A 556 39.53 26.13 29.89
N ASP A 557 39.96 26.67 31.04
CA ASP A 557 41.11 26.27 31.87
C ASP A 557 41.05 24.79 32.34
N VAL A 558 41.51 23.80 31.55
CA VAL A 558 41.51 22.36 31.94
C VAL A 558 42.61 21.49 31.24
N PRO A 559 42.79 20.15 31.51
CA PRO A 559 44.10 19.43 31.58
C PRO A 559 45.08 19.62 30.42
N GLY A 560 46.37 19.72 30.75
CA GLY A 560 47.46 19.95 29.79
C GLY A 560 47.87 21.41 29.65
N GLN A 561 47.26 22.34 30.40
CA GLN A 561 47.71 23.73 30.52
C GLN A 561 49.15 23.80 31.04
N GLY A 562 50.03 24.50 30.31
CA GLY A 562 51.43 24.72 30.69
C GLY A 562 52.45 23.76 30.05
N ILE A 563 52.00 22.81 29.21
CA ILE A 563 52.92 21.97 28.40
C ILE A 563 53.42 22.81 27.22
N SER A 564 54.64 23.34 27.33
CA SER A 564 55.29 24.22 26.33
C SER A 564 56.23 23.49 25.37
N SER A 565 56.31 22.15 25.42
CA SER A 565 57.19 21.41 24.51
C SER A 565 56.51 21.17 23.16
N GLU A 566 57.16 21.62 22.09
CA GLU A 566 56.80 21.41 20.67
C GLU A 566 56.69 19.92 20.26
N THR A 567 56.98 18.98 21.16
CA THR A 567 57.05 17.54 20.92
C THR A 567 55.77 16.75 21.23
N GLU A 568 54.68 17.40 21.68
CA GLU A 568 53.38 16.72 21.86
C GLU A 568 52.26 17.54 21.17
N CYS A 569 51.19 16.86 20.74
CA CYS A 569 49.95 17.28 20.07
C CYS A 569 49.27 18.61 20.50
N SER A 570 49.84 19.37 21.45
CA SER A 570 49.34 20.60 22.07
C SER A 570 49.75 21.89 21.36
N ALA A 571 50.72 21.87 20.43
CA ALA A 571 51.37 23.09 19.92
C ALA A 571 50.54 23.94 18.93
N SER A 572 49.53 23.38 18.25
CA SER A 572 48.80 24.10 17.19
C SER A 572 47.42 24.63 17.61
N ASN A 573 46.88 24.24 18.78
CA ASN A 573 45.46 24.45 19.13
C ASN A 573 44.46 23.98 18.05
N ILE A 574 44.90 23.12 17.14
CA ILE A 574 44.07 22.43 16.15
C ILE A 574 43.91 21.00 16.66
N ASP A 575 42.68 20.55 16.78
CA ASP A 575 42.33 19.22 17.29
C ASP A 575 42.55 18.07 16.30
N GLY A 576 42.85 18.41 15.06
CA GLY A 576 43.39 17.52 14.06
C GLY A 576 43.42 18.22 12.71
N ALA A 577 42.23 18.39 12.13
CA ALA A 577 42.02 18.96 10.81
C ALA A 577 41.03 20.14 10.84
N ILE A 578 40.91 20.85 9.72
CA ILE A 578 39.99 22.00 9.58
C ILE A 578 38.57 21.54 9.20
N PHE A 579 38.46 20.41 8.50
CA PHE A 579 37.21 19.77 8.08
C PHE A 579 37.19 18.32 8.59
N THR A 580 36.50 17.42 7.89
CA THR A 580 36.42 16.01 8.27
C THR A 580 37.77 15.28 8.20
N VAL A 581 37.96 14.35 9.13
CA VAL A 581 39.05 13.37 9.12
C VAL A 581 38.50 11.98 8.75
N ARG A 582 39.39 11.01 8.56
CA ARG A 582 38.98 9.60 8.38
C ARG A 582 38.18 9.12 9.59
N GLY A 583 37.15 8.31 9.37
CA GLY A 583 36.25 7.84 10.44
C GLY A 583 36.95 7.01 11.53
N ASP A 584 38.13 6.41 11.23
CA ASP A 584 38.98 5.66 12.16
C ASP A 584 39.99 6.55 12.92
N SER A 585 39.82 7.87 12.87
CA SER A 585 40.65 8.82 13.62
C SER A 585 40.24 8.87 15.10
N TYR A 586 41.20 9.26 15.95
CA TYR A 586 41.05 9.30 17.42
C TYR A 586 40.83 7.92 18.05
N TYR A 587 40.37 7.89 19.31
CA TYR A 587 40.19 6.65 20.07
C TYR A 587 38.71 6.22 20.05
N PRO A 588 38.45 4.90 19.96
CA PRO A 588 37.08 4.40 20.00
C PRO A 588 36.51 4.42 21.42
N ASN A 589 35.18 4.36 21.52
CA ASN A 589 34.49 4.14 22.79
C ASN A 589 34.58 2.67 23.26
N GLY A 590 33.90 2.33 24.37
CA GLY A 590 33.95 0.98 24.94
C GLY A 590 33.34 -0.14 24.08
N TYR A 591 32.60 0.19 23.02
CA TYR A 591 32.13 -0.78 22.02
C TYR A 591 33.05 -0.87 20.78
N GLY A 592 34.12 -0.08 20.73
CA GLY A 592 35.00 0.00 19.57
C GLY A 592 34.56 1.02 18.51
N LEU A 593 33.56 1.88 18.81
CA LEU A 593 33.03 2.84 17.84
C LEU A 593 33.85 4.14 17.86
N TYR A 594 34.33 4.57 16.69
CA TYR A 594 35.05 5.82 16.46
C TYR A 594 34.09 6.93 16.02
N GLY A 595 34.49 8.20 16.12
CA GLY A 595 33.73 9.32 15.52
C GLY A 595 32.35 9.61 16.12
N ILE A 596 31.93 8.92 17.18
CA ILE A 596 30.62 9.14 17.83
C ILE A 596 30.44 10.60 18.32
N THR A 597 31.54 11.23 18.75
CA THR A 597 31.55 12.63 19.16
C THR A 597 32.51 13.37 18.24
N GLY A 598 32.03 14.42 17.58
CA GLY A 598 32.79 15.20 16.61
C GLY A 598 32.86 14.58 15.22
N ASN A 599 33.73 15.13 14.39
CA ASN A 599 33.90 14.84 12.96
C ASN A 599 32.67 15.26 12.15
N VAL A 600 31.56 14.52 12.19
CA VAL A 600 30.29 14.92 11.58
C VAL A 600 29.14 14.62 12.51
N SER A 601 28.12 15.49 12.52
CA SER A 601 26.89 15.16 13.22
C SER A 601 26.17 14.01 12.49
N GLU A 602 25.68 13.03 13.24
CA GLU A 602 25.09 11.81 12.69
C GLU A 602 23.56 11.89 12.65
N MET A 603 22.96 11.61 11.48
CA MET A 603 21.51 11.51 11.33
C MET A 603 20.90 10.39 12.19
N THR A 604 19.77 10.70 12.83
CA THR A 604 18.91 9.71 13.50
C THR A 604 17.76 9.27 12.59
N ASN A 605 16.95 8.28 13.01
CA ASN A 605 15.74 7.87 12.28
C ASN A 605 14.60 8.91 12.26
N LYS A 606 14.81 10.08 12.89
CA LYS A 606 13.90 11.22 12.83
C LYS A 606 14.53 12.29 11.94
N LYS A 607 13.94 12.52 10.76
CA LYS A 607 14.36 13.57 9.84
C LYS A 607 14.51 14.91 10.57
N GLY A 608 15.62 15.60 10.31
CA GLY A 608 15.91 16.87 10.94
C GLY A 608 16.65 16.76 12.26
N LEU A 609 16.75 15.59 12.89
CA LEU A 609 17.44 15.41 14.18
C LEU A 609 18.79 14.70 13.96
N VAL A 610 19.87 15.38 14.39
CA VAL A 610 21.24 14.86 14.35
C VAL A 610 21.90 14.94 15.73
N LYS A 611 22.94 14.13 15.95
CA LYS A 611 23.62 13.93 17.24
C LYS A 611 25.15 13.92 17.07
N GLY A 612 25.90 14.10 18.17
CA GLY A 612 27.35 13.88 18.21
C GLY A 612 28.24 15.10 17.92
N GLY A 613 27.72 16.09 17.20
CA GLY A 613 28.47 17.29 16.81
C GLY A 613 29.47 17.04 15.67
N SER A 614 29.80 18.10 14.93
CA SER A 614 30.70 18.06 13.77
C SER A 614 32.04 18.75 14.05
N TRP A 615 32.94 18.73 13.06
CA TRP A 615 34.17 19.55 13.01
C TRP A 615 33.92 21.05 13.23
N ASN A 616 32.69 21.54 13.03
CA ASN A 616 32.29 22.94 13.26
C ASN A 616 31.46 23.14 14.54
N THR A 617 31.14 22.08 15.28
CA THR A 617 30.36 22.14 16.52
C THR A 617 31.27 22.41 17.72
N ARG A 618 30.87 23.35 18.59
CA ARG A 618 31.59 23.61 19.85
C ARG A 618 31.46 22.43 20.82
N PRO A 619 32.49 22.10 21.62
CA PRO A 619 32.47 20.98 22.56
C PRO A 619 31.23 20.87 23.44
N ASN A 620 30.80 21.97 24.05
CA ASN A 620 29.61 22.01 24.92
C ASN A 620 28.29 21.67 24.20
N ASN A 621 28.27 21.75 22.86
CA ASN A 621 27.15 21.36 22.03
C ASN A 621 27.33 19.97 21.38
N ALA A 622 28.50 19.33 21.53
CA ALA A 622 28.82 18.01 20.99
C ALA A 622 28.72 16.88 22.04
N THR A 623 27.96 17.09 23.13
CA THR A 623 27.80 16.07 24.17
C THR A 623 26.87 14.95 23.69
N ILE A 624 26.94 13.77 24.32
CA ILE A 624 26.08 12.62 23.99
C ILE A 624 24.59 13.00 24.03
N THR A 625 24.19 13.84 24.97
CA THR A 625 22.79 14.25 25.16
C THR A 625 22.39 15.49 24.35
N SER A 626 23.35 16.19 23.74
CA SER A 626 23.08 17.33 22.88
C SER A 626 22.26 16.91 21.65
N LYS A 627 21.42 17.82 21.16
CA LYS A 627 20.59 17.63 19.96
C LYS A 627 20.80 18.80 19.02
N GLU A 628 20.99 18.52 17.75
CA GLU A 628 21.11 19.53 16.70
C GLU A 628 20.01 19.30 15.65
N SER A 629 19.63 20.37 14.96
CA SER A 629 18.59 20.29 13.93
C SER A 629 19.12 20.69 12.55
N HIS A 630 18.97 19.78 11.58
CA HIS A 630 19.40 19.97 10.19
C HIS A 630 18.41 19.34 9.21
N ASP A 631 17.61 20.18 8.54
CA ASP A 631 16.58 19.74 7.60
C ASP A 631 17.06 19.65 6.14
N GLN A 632 18.27 20.15 5.86
CA GLN A 632 18.87 20.21 4.53
C GLN A 632 20.24 19.53 4.52
N PRO A 633 20.72 19.05 3.35
CA PRO A 633 22.09 18.55 3.21
C PRO A 633 23.11 19.56 3.73
N SER A 634 24.10 19.08 4.48
CA SER A 634 25.14 19.91 5.10
C SER A 634 26.50 19.22 5.03
N PRO A 635 27.60 19.94 4.77
CA PRO A 635 28.98 19.44 4.89
C PRO A 635 29.40 19.00 6.30
N GLU A 636 28.59 19.33 7.30
CA GLU A 636 28.82 19.00 8.71
C GLU A 636 28.05 17.74 9.15
N VAL A 637 27.17 17.22 8.29
CA VAL A 637 26.23 16.14 8.63
C VAL A 637 26.49 14.93 7.76
N GLY A 638 26.78 13.81 8.43
CA GLY A 638 26.85 12.47 7.86
C GLY A 638 25.89 11.54 8.60
N PHE A 639 26.19 10.24 8.61
CA PHE A 639 25.36 9.28 9.34
C PHE A 639 26.13 7.98 9.65
N ARG A 640 25.60 7.23 10.60
CA ARG A 640 26.04 5.88 10.94
C ARG A 640 24.86 4.92 10.81
N VAL A 641 25.17 3.68 10.45
CA VAL A 641 24.19 2.61 10.35
C VAL A 641 24.29 1.69 11.57
N ILE A 642 23.12 1.31 12.11
CA ILE A 642 23.00 0.17 13.02
C ILE A 642 22.37 -1.01 12.28
N MET A 643 22.76 -2.21 12.68
CA MET A 643 22.22 -3.47 12.16
C MET A 643 21.51 -4.21 13.29
N VAL A 644 20.25 -4.56 13.06
CA VAL A 644 19.41 -5.34 13.98
C VAL A 644 19.22 -6.73 13.42
N VAL A 645 19.64 -7.75 14.17
CA VAL A 645 19.42 -9.16 13.85
C VAL A 645 18.00 -9.55 14.25
N LYS A 646 17.24 -10.15 13.31
CA LYS A 646 15.84 -10.55 13.51
C LYS A 646 15.68 -11.99 14.00
#